data_AF-A0A1E5CF80-F1
#
_entry.id   AF-A0A1E5CF80-F1
#
_cell.length_a   1.000
_cell.length_b   1.000
_cell.length_c   1.000
_cell.angle_alpha   90.00
_cell.angle_beta   90.00
_cell.angle_gamma   90.00
#
_symmetry.space_group_name_H-M   'P 1'
#
loop_
_entity.id
_entity.type
_entity.pdbx_description
1 polymer ?
#
loop_
_entity_poly.entity_id
_entity_poly.type
_entity_poly.pdbx_seq_one_letter_code
_entity_poly.pdbx_strand_id
1 'polypeptide(L)'
;MYKGLKFTAVAVCVAGVLGMSASLQAAPTHDKAVIGYLTQWEAWKGTDAGFSVKGEATHLNVDMDIYSILNFSFFGVAKDGSLHSGDLRNKNIYQPNSVQEPGPLLHPDVYSSWDFHILWGELEYIHEFPGNEPWQADQLAKVQAQGFVKDGRGWKHAPSGVTGQMPIPLKKEGGAPGLIDLANQKGVKVMASLGGWSMSKHFPEMAADPVKKERFLADVDRLMALGFHGIDIDWEFPGSGGMNFTGSDVDYANFEQLMDDIRARIGDDKLLTAAFKAVPAALEGYDWNRLSNSMDYFNMMTYDLNGGWSNVAGHNSPLYPYPEEEFDGLTLDDLRVWMQARGIPSKKINFGAAFYGRGVQTNETTAYLGAPTDKRTVNFSVDGPTESSVDLDNWKAFEGQPNYNYIIKQNGWEHFWDANAEVPYAVKGKYFLSYDDEEAIRKKAEYVVNNDLGGIIVWQVHGDIQCEGTFINHGTKLKECTNLKSPLAQQIDNVFSANVMPNEAPVISVPGAQAAESGQVISFAVSAKDADGDAMSFTASGADVVDNGDGTATVTYKAPNTATDVTETITVTATDGKKSDVATVAVNVKGSGVVENTPPALTVPSSVSVNAGESVDISVSASDAEGDALTFTASEGVVAQNGNSAVITVTAPASDKDSVISVVVTVTDGSDADSATVAVNVKGDTGPTDSNWDANKVYNTGDKVIHNGVEFTAKWWTKGEEPGKASVWEEFDDGSLNEWRSDKVYTGGDQTTYQGSTYKAKWWTKGDMPGSANGPWALQ
;
A
#
# COMPACT_ATOMS: atom_id res chain seq x y z
N MET A 1 -11.22 -66.71 -29.66
CA MET A 1 -11.40 -67.08 -28.25
C MET A 1 -10.40 -66.32 -27.42
N TYR A 2 -10.90 -65.53 -26.46
CA TYR A 2 -10.30 -64.96 -25.23
C TYR A 2 -8.95 -64.23 -25.26
N LYS A 3 -8.68 -63.15 -24.50
CA LYS A 3 -9.39 -61.98 -23.88
C LYS A 3 -8.45 -61.49 -22.75
N GLY A 4 -8.43 -60.19 -22.47
CA GLY A 4 -7.95 -59.63 -21.20
C GLY A 4 -7.65 -58.13 -21.33
N LEU A 5 -8.66 -57.25 -21.34
CA LEU A 5 -9.37 -56.59 -20.22
C LEU A 5 -8.71 -55.25 -19.80
N LYS A 6 -9.43 -54.17 -20.15
CA LYS A 6 -9.36 -52.82 -19.57
C LYS A 6 -10.20 -52.79 -18.28
N PHE A 7 -9.76 -52.03 -17.28
CA PHE A 7 -10.60 -51.59 -16.16
C PHE A 7 -10.56 -50.07 -16.02
N THR A 8 -11.74 -49.48 -15.98
CA THR A 8 -12.10 -48.12 -15.53
C THR A 8 -12.82 -48.24 -14.19
N ALA A 9 -12.55 -47.35 -13.23
CA ALA A 9 -13.50 -46.82 -12.25
C ALA A 9 -12.81 -45.71 -11.42
N VAL A 10 -13.24 -44.44 -11.57
CA VAL A 10 -14.06 -43.68 -10.59
C VAL A 10 -13.32 -43.33 -9.29
N ALA A 11 -12.95 -42.05 -9.16
CA ALA A 11 -12.80 -41.39 -7.86
C ALA A 11 -13.50 -40.02 -7.94
N VAL A 12 -14.61 -39.92 -7.21
CA VAL A 12 -15.32 -38.70 -6.87
C VAL A 12 -14.45 -37.95 -5.86
N CYS A 13 -14.05 -36.71 -6.15
CA CYS A 13 -13.50 -35.80 -5.16
C CYS A 13 -14.55 -34.73 -4.84
N VAL A 14 -14.93 -34.74 -3.56
CA VAL A 14 -15.78 -33.79 -2.87
C VAL A 14 -15.18 -32.40 -2.98
N ALA A 15 -15.96 -31.46 -3.52
CA ALA A 15 -15.66 -30.04 -3.48
C ALA A 15 -15.75 -29.57 -2.01
N GLY A 16 -14.60 -29.48 -1.35
CA GLY A 16 -14.44 -28.75 -0.10
C GLY A 16 -14.35 -27.27 -0.43
N VAL A 17 -15.31 -26.51 0.09
CA VAL A 17 -15.32 -25.04 0.10
C VAL A 17 -14.08 -24.56 0.86
N LEU A 18 -13.09 -24.06 0.12
CA LEU A 18 -12.05 -23.19 0.63
C LEU A 18 -12.12 -21.93 -0.23
N GLY A 19 -12.47 -20.81 0.41
CA GLY A 19 -12.49 -19.51 -0.22
C GLY A 19 -11.11 -19.16 -0.74
N MET A 20 -10.91 -19.31 -2.04
CA MET A 20 -9.91 -18.57 -2.78
C MET A 20 -10.57 -17.23 -3.12
N SER A 21 -10.13 -16.18 -2.46
CA SER A 21 -10.28 -14.82 -2.97
C SER A 21 -9.78 -14.82 -4.40
N ALA A 22 -10.68 -14.58 -5.37
CA ALA A 22 -10.30 -14.38 -6.74
C ALA A 22 -9.34 -13.19 -6.78
N SER A 23 -8.08 -13.45 -7.15
CA SER A 23 -7.13 -12.41 -7.47
C SER A 23 -7.66 -11.64 -8.68
N LEU A 24 -8.03 -10.37 -8.50
CA LEU A 24 -8.06 -9.44 -9.62
C LEU A 24 -6.67 -9.43 -10.24
N GLN A 25 -6.53 -9.86 -11.49
CA GLN A 25 -5.34 -9.51 -12.24
C GLN A 25 -5.60 -9.49 -13.75
N ALA A 26 -5.19 -8.40 -14.37
CA ALA A 26 -4.13 -8.38 -15.39
C ALA A 26 -3.56 -6.94 -15.38
N ALA A 27 -2.31 -6.64 -15.02
CA ALA A 27 -1.03 -7.00 -15.65
C ALA A 27 -1.04 -6.77 -17.18
N PRO A 28 0.05 -6.21 -17.77
CA PRO A 28 0.08 -5.90 -19.20
C PRO A 28 -0.22 -7.16 -20.02
N THR A 29 -0.76 -6.97 -21.22
CA THR A 29 -1.15 -8.05 -22.13
C THR A 29 0.00 -8.99 -22.49
N HIS A 30 1.25 -8.59 -22.21
CA HIS A 30 2.46 -9.33 -22.56
C HIS A 30 3.16 -9.98 -21.35
N ASP A 31 4.00 -10.98 -21.63
CA ASP A 31 4.78 -11.75 -20.63
C ASP A 31 6.12 -11.10 -20.24
N LYS A 32 6.44 -9.94 -20.80
CA LYS A 32 7.66 -9.17 -20.50
C LYS A 32 7.44 -8.16 -19.39
N ALA A 33 8.50 -7.82 -18.66
CA ALA A 33 8.46 -6.71 -17.71
C ALA A 33 8.57 -5.37 -18.46
N VAL A 34 7.70 -4.42 -18.13
CA VAL A 34 7.86 -3.01 -18.49
C VAL A 34 7.88 -2.25 -17.17
N ILE A 35 9.05 -1.73 -16.84
CA ILE A 35 9.36 -1.13 -15.53
C ILE A 35 9.58 0.36 -15.74
N GLY A 36 8.79 1.21 -15.09
CA GLY A 36 8.88 2.66 -15.25
C GLY A 36 9.35 3.37 -13.99
N TYR A 37 10.34 4.25 -14.08
CA TYR A 37 10.64 5.18 -12.98
C TYR A 37 9.67 6.35 -12.96
N LEU A 38 8.91 6.48 -11.86
CA LEU A 38 8.04 7.62 -11.56
C LEU A 38 8.70 8.47 -10.48
N THR A 39 9.05 9.70 -10.80
CA THR A 39 9.79 10.56 -9.88
C THR A 39 8.88 11.56 -9.16
N GLN A 40 9.22 11.89 -7.92
CA GLN A 40 8.46 12.83 -7.10
C GLN A 40 8.57 14.30 -7.55
N TRP A 41 9.58 14.66 -8.36
CA TRP A 41 9.86 16.05 -8.70
C TRP A 41 9.32 16.51 -10.05
N GLU A 42 9.02 15.62 -11.00
CA GLU A 42 8.48 16.03 -12.31
C GLU A 42 7.12 16.74 -12.17
N ALA A 43 6.34 16.38 -11.16
CA ALA A 43 5.07 17.05 -10.82
C ALA A 43 5.21 18.56 -10.54
N TRP A 44 6.41 19.03 -10.17
CA TRP A 44 6.68 20.47 -10.01
C TRP A 44 6.82 21.22 -11.33
N LYS A 45 7.15 20.51 -12.41
CA LYS A 45 7.49 21.10 -13.70
C LYS A 45 6.23 21.39 -14.51
N GLY A 46 6.35 22.30 -15.49
CA GLY A 46 5.26 22.75 -16.36
C GLY A 46 5.74 22.96 -17.79
N THR A 47 5.21 23.99 -18.47
CA THR A 47 5.48 24.28 -19.89
C THR A 47 6.94 24.34 -20.28
N ASP A 48 7.80 24.86 -19.40
CA ASP A 48 9.23 25.01 -19.67
C ASP A 48 10.00 23.69 -19.66
N ALA A 49 9.35 22.59 -19.26
CA ALA A 49 9.95 21.26 -19.13
C ALA A 49 9.29 20.18 -20.02
N GLY A 50 8.48 20.58 -21.00
CA GLY A 50 7.85 19.64 -21.95
C GLY A 50 6.41 19.27 -21.61
N PHE A 51 5.93 19.63 -20.42
CA PHE A 51 4.55 19.41 -19.98
C PHE A 51 3.62 20.55 -20.41
N SER A 52 2.33 20.35 -20.31
CA SER A 52 1.28 21.35 -20.61
C SER A 52 0.99 22.21 -19.37
N VAL A 53 0.98 21.60 -18.18
CA VAL A 53 0.67 22.28 -16.91
C VAL A 53 1.44 21.67 -15.73
N LYS A 54 1.58 22.43 -14.65
CA LYS A 54 2.10 21.90 -13.39
C LYS A 54 1.13 20.90 -12.77
N GLY A 55 1.64 19.78 -12.27
CA GLY A 55 0.84 18.68 -11.72
C GLY A 55 0.35 17.66 -12.73
N GLU A 56 0.74 17.79 -14.00
CA GLU A 56 0.50 16.79 -15.05
C GLU A 56 1.42 15.58 -14.90
N ALA A 57 2.71 15.75 -14.63
CA ALA A 57 3.65 14.65 -14.46
C ALA A 57 3.50 13.96 -13.09
N THR A 58 2.41 13.21 -12.92
CA THR A 58 2.05 12.44 -11.71
C THR A 58 1.58 11.04 -12.10
N HIS A 59 1.21 10.21 -11.12
CA HIS A 59 0.71 8.85 -11.37
C HIS A 59 -0.61 8.81 -12.14
N LEU A 60 -1.39 9.89 -12.13
CA LEU A 60 -2.65 9.99 -12.89
C LEU A 60 -2.42 10.11 -14.41
N ASN A 61 -1.20 10.43 -14.84
CA ASN A 61 -0.83 10.47 -16.26
C ASN A 61 0.31 9.50 -16.57
N VAL A 62 0.12 8.26 -16.14
CA VAL A 62 0.91 7.11 -16.57
C VAL A 62 -0.06 6.11 -17.20
N ASP A 63 0.24 5.66 -18.41
CA ASP A 63 -0.53 4.62 -19.08
C ASP A 63 -0.25 3.26 -18.42
N MET A 64 -0.97 2.98 -17.32
CA MET A 64 -0.77 1.79 -16.49
C MET A 64 -1.07 0.47 -17.22
N ASP A 65 -1.71 0.52 -18.39
CA ASP A 65 -1.97 -0.68 -19.18
C ASP A 65 -0.67 -1.20 -19.85
N ILE A 66 0.34 -0.32 -20.01
CA ILE A 66 1.66 -0.65 -20.58
C ILE A 66 2.63 -1.16 -19.51
N TYR A 67 2.60 -0.59 -18.30
CA TYR A 67 3.60 -0.87 -17.27
C TYR A 67 3.21 -2.06 -16.39
N SER A 68 4.10 -3.04 -16.23
CA SER A 68 3.95 -4.09 -15.21
C SER A 68 4.37 -3.63 -13.81
N ILE A 69 5.37 -2.73 -13.75
CA ILE A 69 6.00 -2.27 -12.52
C ILE A 69 6.29 -0.78 -12.61
N LEU A 70 6.02 -0.03 -11.55
CA LEU A 70 6.42 1.37 -11.38
C LEU A 70 7.34 1.50 -10.18
N ASN A 71 8.54 2.06 -10.38
CA ASN A 71 9.48 2.40 -9.34
C ASN A 71 9.20 3.84 -8.88
N PHE A 72 8.71 4.01 -7.66
CA PHE A 72 8.55 5.34 -7.05
C PHE A 72 9.91 5.83 -6.57
N SER A 73 10.38 6.91 -7.20
CA SER A 73 11.73 7.45 -7.05
C SER A 73 11.71 8.83 -6.39
N PHE A 74 12.40 9.04 -5.28
CA PHE A 74 13.29 8.09 -4.59
C PHE A 74 13.24 8.30 -3.07
N PHE A 75 13.66 7.26 -2.35
CA PHE A 75 14.08 7.39 -0.97
C PHE A 75 15.61 7.38 -0.90
N GLY A 76 16.22 8.29 -0.14
CA GLY A 76 17.67 8.34 0.02
C GLY A 76 18.15 7.70 1.32
N VAL A 77 19.45 7.40 1.40
CA VAL A 77 20.09 6.83 2.60
C VAL A 77 20.81 7.93 3.38
N ALA A 78 20.47 8.10 4.66
CA ALA A 78 21.13 9.03 5.56
C ALA A 78 22.37 8.43 6.22
N LYS A 79 23.24 9.28 6.77
CA LYS A 79 24.51 8.88 7.40
C LYS A 79 24.39 7.87 8.56
N ASP A 80 23.23 7.79 9.19
CA ASP A 80 22.93 6.87 10.30
C ASP A 80 22.30 5.54 9.84
N GLY A 81 22.06 5.37 8.54
CA GLY A 81 21.42 4.20 7.93
C GLY A 81 19.92 4.32 7.71
N SER A 82 19.24 5.34 8.24
CA SER A 82 17.81 5.54 8.00
C SER A 82 17.52 6.01 6.57
N LEU A 83 16.30 5.73 6.10
CA LEU A 83 15.78 6.23 4.83
C LEU A 83 15.11 7.60 5.01
N HIS A 84 15.11 8.42 3.96
CA HIS A 84 14.42 9.71 3.92
C HIS A 84 13.80 9.98 2.55
N SER A 85 12.80 10.86 2.49
CA SER A 85 12.20 11.33 1.22
C SER A 85 13.23 12.02 0.31
N GLY A 86 13.13 11.81 -1.00
CA GLY A 86 13.94 12.47 -2.00
C GLY A 86 13.84 14.00 -2.00
N ASP A 87 12.71 14.55 -1.54
CA ASP A 87 12.51 16.01 -1.40
C ASP A 87 13.47 16.62 -0.37
N LEU A 88 13.99 15.80 0.55
CA LEU A 88 14.95 16.18 1.60
C LEU A 88 16.41 15.90 1.21
N ARG A 89 16.67 15.56 -0.05
CA ARG A 89 18.03 15.41 -0.56
C ARG A 89 18.84 16.66 -0.24
N ASN A 90 20.01 16.45 0.35
CA ASN A 90 20.99 17.51 0.55
C ASN A 90 21.49 18.02 -0.80
N LYS A 91 21.09 19.23 -1.19
CA LYS A 91 21.48 19.86 -2.46
C LYS A 91 22.98 20.11 -2.60
N ASN A 92 23.71 20.14 -1.48
CA ASN A 92 25.16 20.33 -1.43
C ASN A 92 25.92 19.00 -1.29
N ILE A 93 25.26 17.85 -1.48
CA ILE A 93 25.86 16.53 -1.26
C ILE A 93 27.00 16.22 -2.23
N TYR A 94 27.15 16.96 -3.33
CA TYR A 94 28.33 16.92 -4.20
C TYR A 94 29.60 17.47 -3.52
N GLN A 95 29.48 18.35 -2.51
CA GLN A 95 30.64 18.98 -1.89
C GLN A 95 31.39 18.00 -0.97
N PRO A 96 32.74 18.02 -0.97
CA PRO A 96 33.51 17.20 -0.04
C PRO A 96 33.06 17.36 1.41
N ASN A 97 32.95 16.26 2.15
CA ASN A 97 32.50 16.19 3.54
C ASN A 97 31.02 16.52 3.81
N SER A 98 30.23 16.97 2.83
CA SER A 98 28.77 17.05 3.00
C SER A 98 28.20 15.68 3.31
N VAL A 99 27.20 15.61 4.17
CA VAL A 99 26.51 14.36 4.52
C VAL A 99 25.02 14.54 4.33
N GLN A 100 24.31 13.44 4.10
CA GLN A 100 22.87 13.41 4.19
C GLN A 100 22.48 13.18 5.65
N GLU A 101 21.79 14.14 6.23
CA GLU A 101 21.26 14.02 7.58
C GLU A 101 19.99 13.16 7.56
N PRO A 102 19.67 12.48 8.68
CA PRO A 102 18.40 11.78 8.83
C PRO A 102 17.22 12.72 8.61
N GLY A 103 16.18 12.20 7.97
CA GLY A 103 14.95 12.94 7.68
C GLY A 103 13.74 11.99 7.71
N PRO A 104 12.51 12.52 7.69
CA PRO A 104 11.33 11.69 7.59
C PRO A 104 11.29 10.91 6.26
N LEU A 105 10.73 9.70 6.33
CA LEU A 105 10.58 8.79 5.19
C LEU A 105 9.76 9.40 4.06
N LEU A 106 8.69 10.13 4.39
CA LEU A 106 7.90 10.96 3.48
C LEU A 106 7.96 12.41 3.96
N HIS A 107 8.08 13.37 3.06
CA HIS A 107 8.21 14.78 3.44
C HIS A 107 6.88 15.30 4.03
N PRO A 108 6.82 15.68 5.33
CA PRO A 108 5.55 15.91 6.03
C PRO A 108 4.83 17.21 5.61
N ASP A 109 5.54 18.19 5.05
CA ASP A 109 4.93 19.41 4.51
C ASP A 109 4.22 19.14 3.18
N VAL A 110 2.91 18.94 3.26
CA VAL A 110 2.00 18.71 2.14
C VAL A 110 2.00 19.84 1.09
N TYR A 111 2.42 21.05 1.44
CA TYR A 111 2.48 22.16 0.49
C TYR A 111 3.76 22.13 -0.34
N SER A 112 4.88 21.78 0.30
CA SER A 112 6.22 21.76 -0.29
C SER A 112 6.65 20.39 -0.83
N SER A 113 5.78 19.37 -0.76
CA SER A 113 6.05 18.02 -1.28
C SER A 113 4.91 17.49 -2.16
N TRP A 114 5.24 16.53 -3.02
CA TRP A 114 4.25 15.73 -3.76
C TRP A 114 4.14 14.30 -3.26
N ASP A 115 4.95 13.89 -2.28
CA ASP A 115 4.99 12.51 -1.77
C ASP A 115 3.57 12.00 -1.46
N PHE A 116 2.82 12.71 -0.62
CA PHE A 116 1.46 12.31 -0.28
C PHE A 116 0.46 12.47 -1.43
N HIS A 117 0.62 13.47 -2.30
CA HIS A 117 -0.30 13.63 -3.44
C HIS A 117 -0.14 12.54 -4.47
N ILE A 118 1.08 12.03 -4.65
CA ILE A 118 1.34 10.89 -5.53
C ILE A 118 0.93 9.60 -4.82
N LEU A 119 1.38 9.36 -3.59
CA LEU A 119 1.14 8.07 -2.91
C LEU A 119 -0.30 7.89 -2.42
N TRP A 120 -0.96 8.96 -2.00
CA TRP A 120 -2.31 8.93 -1.41
C TRP A 120 -3.38 9.63 -2.26
N GLY A 121 -3.01 10.32 -3.34
CA GLY A 121 -3.95 10.85 -4.32
C GLY A 121 -4.49 12.24 -3.96
N GLU A 122 -5.78 12.47 -4.23
CA GLU A 122 -6.44 13.72 -3.85
C GLU A 122 -6.58 13.80 -2.33
N LEU A 123 -6.11 14.89 -1.73
CA LEU A 123 -6.08 15.07 -0.29
C LEU A 123 -7.08 16.11 0.19
N GLU A 124 -7.64 15.87 1.37
CA GLU A 124 -8.28 16.87 2.22
C GLU A 124 -7.47 17.08 3.50
N TYR A 125 -7.59 18.26 4.12
CA TYR A 125 -6.70 18.68 5.20
C TYR A 125 -7.45 18.95 6.49
N ILE A 126 -6.97 18.34 7.58
CA ILE A 126 -7.42 18.63 8.94
C ILE A 126 -6.32 19.42 9.66
N HIS A 127 -6.58 20.69 9.95
CA HIS A 127 -5.56 21.63 10.47
C HIS A 127 -5.29 21.52 11.98
N GLU A 128 -6.11 20.77 12.70
CA GLU A 128 -5.95 20.48 14.12
C GLU A 128 -6.45 19.07 14.40
N PHE A 129 -5.74 18.32 15.25
CA PHE A 129 -6.17 16.97 15.60
C PHE A 129 -7.54 17.05 16.32
N PRO A 130 -8.62 16.46 15.76
CA PRO A 130 -9.94 16.55 16.35
C PRO A 130 -9.96 16.04 17.79
N GLY A 131 -10.60 16.79 18.69
CA GLY A 131 -10.83 16.37 20.06
C GLY A 131 -12.06 15.48 20.20
N ASN A 132 -12.35 15.04 21.43
CA ASN A 132 -13.53 14.22 21.74
C ASN A 132 -14.82 15.05 21.89
N GLU A 133 -14.80 16.29 21.42
CA GLU A 133 -15.94 17.19 21.50
C GLU A 133 -17.01 16.80 20.47
N PRO A 134 -18.31 16.85 20.79
CA PRO A 134 -19.36 16.36 19.89
C PRO A 134 -19.35 16.98 18.49
N TRP A 135 -19.01 18.26 18.35
CA TRP A 135 -18.93 18.94 17.05
C TRP A 135 -17.70 18.55 16.21
N GLN A 136 -16.75 17.80 16.77
CA GLN A 136 -15.56 17.28 16.10
C GLN A 136 -15.65 15.77 15.84
N ALA A 137 -16.72 15.10 16.28
CA ALA A 137 -16.84 13.65 16.24
C ALA A 137 -16.66 13.07 14.82
N ASP A 138 -17.28 13.70 13.81
CA ASP A 138 -17.16 13.26 12.42
C ASP A 138 -15.73 13.39 11.89
N GLN A 139 -15.04 14.49 12.20
CA GLN A 139 -13.65 14.69 11.81
C GLN A 139 -12.72 13.70 12.53
N LEU A 140 -12.98 13.44 13.82
CA LEU A 140 -12.22 12.46 14.59
C LEU A 140 -12.39 11.06 14.00
N ALA A 141 -13.63 10.68 13.68
CA ALA A 141 -13.94 9.40 13.05
C ALA A 141 -13.25 9.26 11.69
N LYS A 142 -13.28 10.31 10.84
CA LYS A 142 -12.58 10.32 9.54
C LYS A 142 -11.07 10.13 9.69
N VAL A 143 -10.44 10.87 10.61
CA VAL A 143 -8.99 10.78 10.89
C VAL A 143 -8.63 9.38 11.38
N GLN A 144 -9.42 8.82 12.30
CA GLN A 144 -9.20 7.48 12.86
C GLN A 144 -9.44 6.37 11.84
N ALA A 145 -10.44 6.50 10.98
CA ALA A 145 -10.74 5.53 9.92
C ALA A 145 -9.59 5.37 8.93
N GLN A 146 -8.84 6.45 8.69
CA GLN A 146 -7.61 6.43 7.89
C GLN A 146 -6.35 6.13 8.72
N GLY A 147 -6.50 5.66 9.96
CA GLY A 147 -5.39 5.17 10.78
C GLY A 147 -4.51 6.26 11.39
N PHE A 148 -4.92 7.53 11.38
CA PHE A 148 -4.15 8.60 12.00
C PHE A 148 -4.44 8.71 13.49
N VAL A 149 -3.37 8.85 14.29
CA VAL A 149 -3.41 9.06 15.73
C VAL A 149 -2.63 10.32 16.11
N LYS A 150 -2.96 10.91 17.24
CA LYS A 150 -2.29 12.12 17.73
C LYS A 150 -0.87 11.80 18.16
N ASP A 151 0.09 12.59 17.69
CA ASP A 151 1.50 12.45 18.08
C ASP A 151 2.11 13.83 18.37
N GLY A 152 2.27 14.14 19.66
CA GLY A 152 2.70 15.47 20.11
C GLY A 152 1.78 16.59 19.58
N ARG A 153 2.36 17.51 18.80
CA ARG A 153 1.63 18.61 18.13
C ARG A 153 1.18 18.27 16.70
N GLY A 154 1.48 17.06 16.25
CA GLY A 154 1.22 16.59 14.91
C GLY A 154 0.41 15.30 14.93
N TRP A 155 0.75 14.41 14.01
CA TRP A 155 0.04 13.17 13.77
C TRP A 155 1.03 12.04 13.45
N LYS A 156 0.56 10.82 13.67
CA LYS A 156 1.21 9.58 13.23
C LYS A 156 0.18 8.76 12.46
N HIS A 157 0.54 8.31 11.26
CA HIS A 157 -0.21 7.28 10.55
C HIS A 157 0.18 5.93 11.16
N ALA A 158 -0.67 5.37 12.02
CA ALA A 158 -0.35 4.19 12.82
C ALA A 158 0.07 2.97 11.99
N PRO A 159 -0.54 2.66 10.82
CA PRO A 159 -0.14 1.53 9.99
C PRO A 159 1.30 1.62 9.49
N SER A 160 1.71 2.78 8.95
CA SER A 160 3.05 2.93 8.36
C SER A 160 4.10 3.47 9.32
N GLY A 161 3.68 4.05 10.44
CA GLY A 161 4.56 4.74 11.37
C GLY A 161 5.05 6.12 10.89
N VAL A 162 4.62 6.60 9.72
CA VAL A 162 4.95 7.94 9.21
C VAL A 162 4.34 9.00 10.14
N THR A 163 5.13 10.03 10.47
CA THR A 163 4.71 11.13 11.32
C THR A 163 4.84 12.47 10.59
N GLY A 164 4.04 13.45 11.02
CA GLY A 164 4.07 14.79 10.44
C GLY A 164 3.50 15.85 11.37
N GLN A 165 3.73 17.11 11.03
CA GLN A 165 3.05 18.24 11.67
C GLN A 165 1.72 18.52 10.97
N MET A 166 0.87 19.37 11.57
CA MET A 166 -0.39 19.77 10.94
C MET A 166 -0.17 20.51 9.61
N PRO A 167 -1.08 20.37 8.63
CA PRO A 167 -2.34 19.61 8.69
C PRO A 167 -2.16 18.08 8.55
N ILE A 168 -3.17 17.31 8.93
CA ILE A 168 -3.28 15.88 8.62
C ILE A 168 -3.72 15.73 7.14
N PRO A 169 -2.91 15.09 6.28
CA PRO A 169 -3.28 14.75 4.89
C PRO A 169 -4.18 13.52 4.83
N LEU A 170 -5.49 13.71 4.80
CA LEU A 170 -6.43 12.61 4.59
C LEU A 170 -6.64 12.38 3.10
N LYS A 171 -6.76 11.12 2.68
CA LYS A 171 -7.32 10.77 1.38
C LYS A 171 -8.74 11.31 1.31
N LYS A 172 -9.05 12.07 0.26
CA LYS A 172 -10.38 12.65 0.08
C LYS A 172 -11.36 11.56 -0.37
N GLU A 173 -12.49 11.44 0.32
CA GLU A 173 -13.57 10.52 -0.06
C GLU A 173 -14.11 10.85 -1.46
N GLY A 174 -14.18 9.84 -2.33
CA GLY A 174 -14.55 10.00 -3.74
C GLY A 174 -13.55 10.78 -4.59
N GLY A 175 -12.38 11.15 -4.06
CA GLY A 175 -11.31 11.82 -4.78
C GLY A 175 -10.45 10.87 -5.61
N ALA A 176 -9.53 11.43 -6.40
CA ALA A 176 -8.62 10.62 -7.21
C ALA A 176 -7.74 9.70 -6.34
N PRO A 177 -7.55 8.42 -6.72
CA PRO A 177 -6.75 7.46 -5.96
C PRO A 177 -5.26 7.84 -5.95
N GLY A 178 -4.53 7.37 -4.95
CA GLY A 178 -3.06 7.43 -4.92
C GLY A 178 -2.42 6.39 -5.84
N LEU A 179 -1.11 6.51 -6.06
CA LEU A 179 -0.31 5.66 -6.94
C LEU A 179 -0.49 4.17 -6.63
N ILE A 180 -0.35 3.77 -5.36
CA ILE A 180 -0.44 2.37 -4.95
C ILE A 180 -1.88 1.86 -5.13
N ASP A 181 -2.88 2.67 -4.76
CA ASP A 181 -4.29 2.31 -4.89
C ASP A 181 -4.69 2.14 -6.37
N LEU A 182 -4.28 3.08 -7.23
CA LEU A 182 -4.54 3.03 -8.67
C LEU A 182 -3.80 1.87 -9.34
N ALA A 183 -2.54 1.64 -8.98
CA ALA A 183 -1.77 0.51 -9.49
C ALA A 183 -2.40 -0.83 -9.09
N ASN A 184 -2.90 -0.96 -7.86
CA ASN A 184 -3.64 -2.14 -7.42
C ASN A 184 -4.91 -2.38 -8.25
N GLN A 185 -5.66 -1.32 -8.55
CA GLN A 185 -6.85 -1.41 -9.42
C GLN A 185 -6.50 -1.90 -10.83
N LYS A 186 -5.29 -1.59 -11.30
CA LYS A 186 -4.75 -1.95 -12.64
C LYS A 186 -3.87 -3.20 -12.65
N GLY A 187 -3.69 -3.88 -11.52
CA GLY A 187 -2.79 -5.03 -11.40
C GLY A 187 -1.30 -4.72 -11.59
N VAL A 188 -0.89 -3.45 -11.50
CA VAL A 188 0.49 -2.97 -11.62
C VAL A 188 1.19 -3.01 -10.26
N LYS A 189 2.47 -3.39 -10.23
CA LYS A 189 3.26 -3.37 -8.99
C LYS A 189 3.96 -2.03 -8.81
N VAL A 190 4.01 -1.55 -7.57
CA VAL A 190 4.71 -0.31 -7.22
C VAL A 190 5.84 -0.62 -6.26
N MET A 191 7.07 -0.28 -6.65
CA MET A 191 8.30 -0.50 -5.89
C MET A 191 8.73 0.79 -5.21
N ALA A 192 9.28 0.69 -4.01
CA ALA A 192 10.03 1.80 -3.43
C ALA A 192 11.47 1.74 -3.94
N SER A 193 11.89 2.73 -4.74
CA SER A 193 13.26 2.79 -5.23
C SER A 193 14.15 3.60 -4.27
N LEU A 194 15.24 2.98 -3.82
CA LEU A 194 16.12 3.47 -2.77
C LEU A 194 17.47 3.83 -3.36
N GLY A 195 17.86 5.10 -3.28
CA GLY A 195 19.13 5.60 -3.79
C GLY A 195 19.00 6.54 -4.97
N GLY A 196 19.61 6.15 -6.08
CA GLY A 196 19.91 6.97 -7.25
C GLY A 196 21.23 7.74 -7.07
N TRP A 197 21.70 8.31 -8.17
CA TRP A 197 22.98 9.02 -8.29
C TRP A 197 23.29 9.96 -7.11
N SER A 198 22.32 10.80 -6.75
CA SER A 198 22.54 11.90 -5.81
C SER A 198 22.24 11.56 -4.34
N MET A 199 21.79 10.34 -4.05
CA MET A 199 21.40 9.87 -2.72
C MET A 199 22.06 8.54 -2.32
N SER A 200 23.02 8.06 -3.12
CA SER A 200 23.75 6.83 -2.87
C SER A 200 24.94 6.95 -1.91
N LYS A 201 25.29 8.17 -1.51
CA LYS A 201 26.52 8.45 -0.74
C LYS A 201 26.76 7.53 0.45
N HIS A 202 25.70 7.21 1.20
CA HIS A 202 25.81 6.51 2.48
C HIS A 202 25.53 5.01 2.41
N PHE A 203 25.32 4.44 1.21
CA PHE A 203 25.18 2.98 1.07
C PHE A 203 26.39 2.19 1.57
N PRO A 204 27.66 2.53 1.25
CA PRO A 204 28.80 1.70 1.64
C PRO A 204 28.87 1.48 3.15
N GLU A 205 28.79 2.55 3.94
CA GLU A 205 28.83 2.44 5.39
C GLU A 205 27.53 1.91 5.99
N MET A 206 26.37 2.13 5.36
CA MET A 206 25.10 1.57 5.81
C MET A 206 25.12 0.04 5.68
N ALA A 207 25.55 -0.47 4.52
CA ALA A 207 25.58 -1.90 4.26
C ALA A 207 26.66 -2.63 5.09
N ALA A 208 27.78 -1.96 5.40
CA ALA A 208 28.87 -2.53 6.18
C ALA A 208 28.62 -2.57 7.71
N ASP A 209 27.80 -1.66 8.24
CA ASP A 209 27.54 -1.53 9.68
C ASP A 209 26.21 -2.20 10.07
N PRO A 210 26.21 -3.25 10.90
CA PRO A 210 24.98 -3.97 11.27
C PRO A 210 23.91 -3.08 11.93
N VAL A 211 24.31 -2.05 12.68
CA VAL A 211 23.36 -1.14 13.34
C VAL A 211 22.71 -0.21 12.32
N LYS A 212 23.48 0.29 11.35
CA LYS A 212 22.93 1.13 10.27
C LYS A 212 22.04 0.32 9.34
N LYS A 213 22.48 -0.89 8.98
CA LYS A 213 21.70 -1.81 8.16
C LYS A 213 20.37 -2.18 8.82
N GLU A 214 20.33 -2.41 10.12
CA GLU A 214 19.07 -2.67 10.83
C GLU A 214 18.12 -1.45 10.78
N ARG A 215 18.64 -0.21 10.85
CA ARG A 215 17.80 0.98 10.68
C ARG A 215 17.22 1.06 9.26
N PHE A 216 18.05 0.79 8.26
CA PHE A 216 17.61 0.71 6.87
C PHE A 216 16.50 -0.34 6.69
N LEU A 217 16.69 -1.55 7.22
CA LEU A 217 15.70 -2.64 7.14
C LEU A 217 14.41 -2.32 7.89
N ALA A 218 14.48 -1.59 9.01
CA ALA A 218 13.29 -1.12 9.71
C ALA A 218 12.48 -0.10 8.89
N ASP A 219 13.12 0.72 8.06
CA ASP A 219 12.41 1.61 7.13
C ASP A 219 11.89 0.84 5.90
N VAL A 220 12.54 -0.24 5.46
CA VAL A 220 11.98 -1.18 4.47
C VAL A 220 10.64 -1.76 4.96
N ASP A 221 10.52 -2.11 6.25
CA ASP A 221 9.23 -2.56 6.80
C ASP A 221 8.15 -1.49 6.71
N ARG A 222 8.52 -0.23 6.98
CA ARG A 222 7.59 0.91 6.90
C ARG A 222 7.12 1.13 5.47
N LEU A 223 8.00 0.94 4.49
CA LEU A 223 7.64 0.97 3.06
C LEU A 223 6.68 -0.18 2.72
N MET A 224 6.92 -1.40 3.20
CA MET A 224 5.97 -2.50 3.01
C MET A 224 4.61 -2.19 3.67
N ALA A 225 4.61 -1.59 4.87
CA ALA A 225 3.41 -1.16 5.58
C ALA A 225 2.69 0.03 4.91
N LEU A 226 3.36 0.80 4.05
CA LEU A 226 2.74 1.80 3.17
C LEU A 226 2.02 1.18 1.96
N GLY A 227 2.21 -0.13 1.71
CA GLY A 227 1.59 -0.85 0.60
C GLY A 227 2.48 -1.02 -0.63
N PHE A 228 3.78 -0.71 -0.54
CA PHE A 228 4.70 -1.00 -1.64
C PHE A 228 4.80 -2.53 -1.88
N HIS A 229 4.92 -2.90 -3.13
CA HIS A 229 4.96 -4.29 -3.60
C HIS A 229 6.36 -4.91 -3.57
N GLY A 230 7.38 -4.10 -3.27
CA GLY A 230 8.75 -4.53 -3.24
C GLY A 230 9.73 -3.36 -3.13
N ILE A 231 11.01 -3.71 -3.15
CA ILE A 231 12.14 -2.77 -3.05
C ILE A 231 12.97 -2.83 -4.33
N ASP A 232 13.33 -1.66 -4.82
CA ASP A 232 14.33 -1.48 -5.88
C ASP A 232 15.54 -0.76 -5.30
N ILE A 233 16.74 -1.34 -5.41
CA ILE A 233 17.98 -0.72 -4.94
C ILE A 233 18.71 -0.05 -6.10
N ASP A 234 18.93 1.25 -5.98
CA ASP A 234 19.69 2.04 -6.95
C ASP A 234 20.94 2.61 -6.26
N TRP A 235 21.86 1.71 -5.86
CA TRP A 235 23.14 2.11 -5.28
C TRP A 235 24.13 2.40 -6.41
N GLU A 236 24.45 3.68 -6.58
CA GLU A 236 25.38 4.14 -7.60
C GLU A 236 26.73 4.61 -7.04
N PHE A 237 27.81 3.80 -6.99
CA PHE A 237 27.92 2.37 -7.35
C PHE A 237 28.82 1.58 -6.38
N PRO A 238 28.49 0.31 -6.05
CA PRO A 238 29.44 -0.63 -5.45
C PRO A 238 30.75 -0.73 -6.25
N GLY A 239 31.89 -0.82 -5.57
CA GLY A 239 33.20 -1.03 -6.21
C GLY A 239 33.84 0.23 -6.81
N SER A 240 33.10 1.01 -7.61
CA SER A 240 33.66 2.17 -8.32
C SER A 240 33.35 3.53 -7.66
N GLY A 241 32.35 3.58 -6.78
CA GLY A 241 31.86 4.83 -6.19
C GLY A 241 30.96 5.61 -7.14
N GLY A 242 30.50 6.77 -6.65
CA GLY A 242 29.60 7.67 -7.37
C GLY A 242 29.70 9.07 -6.78
N MET A 243 28.56 9.74 -6.61
CA MET A 243 28.57 11.14 -6.18
C MET A 243 29.07 11.31 -4.73
N ASN A 244 30.28 11.85 -4.60
CA ASN A 244 30.91 12.23 -3.34
C ASN A 244 31.08 11.08 -2.31
N PHE A 245 31.38 9.88 -2.82
CA PHE A 245 31.94 8.76 -2.07
C PHE A 245 32.84 7.90 -2.96
N THR A 246 33.76 7.16 -2.35
CA THR A 246 34.61 6.21 -3.05
C THR A 246 34.10 4.80 -2.80
N GLY A 247 33.91 4.02 -3.87
CA GLY A 247 33.57 2.60 -3.74
C GLY A 247 34.80 1.73 -3.45
N SER A 248 34.55 0.50 -3.02
CA SER A 248 35.58 -0.52 -2.79
C SER A 248 35.07 -1.91 -3.15
N ASP A 249 35.96 -2.86 -3.40
CA ASP A 249 35.57 -4.24 -3.73
C ASP A 249 34.75 -4.93 -2.63
N VAL A 250 34.84 -4.47 -1.38
CA VAL A 250 34.03 -4.97 -0.25
C VAL A 250 32.55 -4.63 -0.44
N ASP A 251 32.24 -3.58 -1.21
CA ASP A 251 30.87 -3.13 -1.45
C ASP A 251 30.04 -4.17 -2.20
N TYR A 252 30.66 -4.98 -3.09
CA TYR A 252 29.95 -6.05 -3.79
C TYR A 252 29.40 -7.10 -2.81
N ALA A 253 30.24 -7.60 -1.91
CA ALA A 253 29.82 -8.57 -0.89
C ALA A 253 28.80 -7.98 0.11
N ASN A 254 28.94 -6.71 0.45
CA ASN A 254 27.98 -6.00 1.29
C ASN A 254 26.63 -5.80 0.59
N PHE A 255 26.64 -5.48 -0.70
CA PHE A 255 25.43 -5.36 -1.52
C PHE A 255 24.69 -6.69 -1.62
N GLU A 256 25.41 -7.79 -1.90
CA GLU A 256 24.80 -9.13 -1.95
C GLU A 256 24.20 -9.53 -0.61
N GLN A 257 24.90 -9.27 0.50
CA GLN A 257 24.35 -9.53 1.83
C GLN A 257 23.13 -8.68 2.10
N LEU A 258 23.14 -7.41 1.69
CA LEU A 258 21.97 -6.54 1.80
C LEU A 258 20.78 -7.10 1.01
N MET A 259 21.00 -7.65 -0.19
CA MET A 259 19.92 -8.28 -0.97
C MET A 259 19.33 -9.50 -0.26
N ASP A 260 20.18 -10.35 0.32
CA ASP A 260 19.73 -11.49 1.12
C ASP A 260 18.93 -11.05 2.35
N ASP A 261 19.39 -10.00 3.05
CA ASP A 261 18.74 -9.47 4.25
C ASP A 261 17.38 -8.84 3.92
N ILE A 262 17.30 -8.08 2.82
CA ILE A 262 16.03 -7.52 2.33
C ILE A 262 15.08 -8.65 1.94
N ARG A 263 15.53 -9.63 1.16
CA ARG A 263 14.70 -10.79 0.76
C ARG A 263 14.14 -11.51 1.97
N ALA A 264 14.98 -11.79 2.97
CA ALA A 264 14.54 -12.43 4.21
C ALA A 264 13.51 -11.59 4.98
N ARG A 265 13.56 -10.26 4.86
CA ARG A 265 12.63 -9.33 5.52
C ARG A 265 11.28 -9.22 4.81
N ILE A 266 11.29 -9.08 3.48
CA ILE A 266 10.08 -8.81 2.69
C ILE A 266 9.36 -10.07 2.20
N GLY A 267 10.01 -11.24 2.26
CA GLY A 267 9.45 -12.51 1.81
C GLY A 267 9.52 -12.73 0.30
N ASP A 268 9.07 -13.89 -0.15
CA ASP A 268 9.10 -14.30 -1.57
C ASP A 268 7.88 -13.78 -2.37
N ASP A 269 6.86 -13.23 -1.70
CA ASP A 269 5.66 -12.65 -2.33
C ASP A 269 5.83 -11.19 -2.75
N LYS A 270 6.94 -10.56 -2.32
CA LYS A 270 7.32 -9.18 -2.68
C LYS A 270 8.46 -9.20 -3.69
N LEU A 271 8.54 -8.14 -4.49
CA LEU A 271 9.60 -8.02 -5.48
C LEU A 271 10.88 -7.43 -4.87
N LEU A 272 12.03 -7.88 -5.36
CA LEU A 272 13.34 -7.30 -5.09
C LEU A 272 14.11 -7.11 -6.39
N THR A 273 14.43 -5.87 -6.72
CA THR A 273 15.19 -5.50 -7.92
C THR A 273 16.33 -4.56 -7.57
N ALA A 274 17.24 -4.35 -8.51
CA ALA A 274 18.22 -3.27 -8.40
C ALA A 274 18.59 -2.74 -9.79
N ALA A 275 18.98 -1.46 -9.81
CA ALA A 275 19.57 -0.79 -10.96
C ALA A 275 21.09 -0.98 -10.96
N PHE A 276 21.64 -1.37 -12.11
CA PHE A 276 23.06 -1.67 -12.27
C PHE A 276 23.69 -0.80 -13.35
N LYS A 277 24.94 -0.38 -13.10
CA LYS A 277 25.78 0.28 -14.09
C LYS A 277 26.00 -0.64 -15.30
N ALA A 278 25.61 -0.19 -16.49
CA ALA A 278 25.73 -0.95 -17.73
C ALA A 278 27.15 -0.98 -18.32
N VAL A 279 28.16 -1.20 -17.48
CA VAL A 279 29.56 -1.30 -17.91
C VAL A 279 30.11 -2.65 -17.44
N PRO A 280 30.47 -3.57 -18.35
CA PRO A 280 30.94 -4.91 -18.00
C PRO A 280 32.00 -4.96 -16.90
N ALA A 281 33.00 -4.06 -16.95
CA ALA A 281 34.06 -3.99 -15.96
C ALA A 281 33.57 -3.66 -14.53
N ALA A 282 32.47 -2.91 -14.39
CA ALA A 282 31.86 -2.59 -13.10
C ALA A 282 30.99 -3.74 -12.55
N LEU A 283 30.74 -4.77 -13.34
CA LEU A 283 29.85 -5.89 -13.01
C LEU A 283 30.61 -7.18 -12.66
N GLU A 284 31.94 -7.20 -12.85
CA GLU A 284 32.79 -8.38 -12.58
C GLU A 284 32.86 -8.75 -11.09
N GLY A 285 32.65 -7.77 -10.20
CA GLY A 285 32.79 -7.97 -8.75
C GLY A 285 31.62 -8.69 -8.08
N TYR A 286 30.47 -8.79 -8.74
CA TYR A 286 29.26 -9.39 -8.17
C TYR A 286 29.23 -10.92 -8.30
N ASP A 287 28.78 -11.60 -7.25
CA ASP A 287 28.31 -12.98 -7.31
C ASP A 287 26.90 -13.05 -7.90
N TRP A 288 26.84 -13.13 -9.23
CA TRP A 288 25.57 -13.21 -9.96
C TRP A 288 24.74 -14.45 -9.64
N ASN A 289 25.34 -15.56 -9.16
CA ASN A 289 24.56 -16.73 -8.75
C ASN A 289 23.81 -16.43 -7.45
N ARG A 290 24.49 -15.78 -6.48
CA ARG A 290 23.87 -15.34 -5.24
C ARG A 290 22.76 -14.33 -5.50
N LEU A 291 23.04 -13.29 -6.30
CA LEU A 291 22.04 -12.29 -6.66
C LEU A 291 20.84 -12.91 -7.40
N SER A 292 21.06 -13.89 -8.28
CA SER A 292 19.99 -14.59 -8.99
C SER A 292 19.07 -15.39 -8.07
N ASN A 293 19.51 -15.78 -6.87
CA ASN A 293 18.67 -16.47 -5.90
C ASN A 293 17.82 -15.49 -5.08
N SER A 294 18.31 -14.28 -4.85
CA SER A 294 17.67 -13.31 -3.94
C SER A 294 16.79 -12.31 -4.69
N MET A 295 17.13 -11.97 -5.94
CA MET A 295 16.47 -10.90 -6.69
C MET A 295 15.57 -11.43 -7.81
N ASP A 296 14.51 -10.70 -8.12
CA ASP A 296 13.58 -11.02 -9.21
C ASP A 296 14.11 -10.55 -10.56
N TYR A 297 14.59 -9.31 -10.62
CA TYR A 297 15.11 -8.69 -11.84
C TYR A 297 16.39 -7.87 -11.61
N PHE A 298 17.19 -7.78 -12.67
CA PHE A 298 18.37 -6.95 -12.82
C PHE A 298 18.07 -5.87 -13.85
N ASN A 299 17.93 -4.63 -13.38
CA ASN A 299 17.59 -3.50 -14.21
C ASN A 299 18.91 -2.84 -14.68
N MET A 300 19.30 -3.07 -15.93
CA MET A 300 20.55 -2.53 -16.44
C MET A 300 20.31 -1.14 -17.00
N MET A 301 21.01 -0.15 -16.47
CA MET A 301 20.95 1.25 -16.93
C MET A 301 21.73 1.41 -18.24
N THR A 302 21.27 0.77 -19.32
CA THR A 302 21.88 0.82 -20.67
C THR A 302 21.53 2.12 -21.40
N TYR A 303 21.67 3.21 -20.67
CA TYR A 303 21.60 4.60 -21.08
C TYR A 303 22.71 5.32 -20.30
N ASP A 304 22.97 6.60 -20.60
CA ASP A 304 24.10 7.35 -20.04
C ASP A 304 25.45 6.71 -20.38
N LEU A 305 25.52 6.07 -21.54
CA LEU A 305 26.76 5.46 -22.03
C LEU A 305 27.70 6.53 -22.61
N ASN A 306 27.15 7.60 -23.18
CA ASN A 306 27.88 8.81 -23.57
C ASN A 306 27.11 10.09 -23.20
N GLY A 307 27.84 11.19 -22.95
CA GLY A 307 27.22 12.46 -22.57
C GLY A 307 28.21 13.61 -22.44
N GLY A 308 27.87 14.61 -21.63
CA GLY A 308 28.73 15.78 -21.40
C GLY A 308 30.11 15.46 -20.81
N TRP A 309 30.30 14.26 -20.26
CA TRP A 309 31.58 13.74 -19.77
C TRP A 309 32.45 13.07 -20.85
N SER A 310 31.88 12.66 -22.00
CA SER A 310 32.60 12.05 -23.12
C SER A 310 33.49 13.04 -23.88
N ASN A 311 34.64 12.60 -24.41
CA ASN A 311 35.54 13.45 -25.19
C ASN A 311 35.07 13.65 -26.63
N VAL A 312 34.26 12.74 -27.16
CA VAL A 312 33.61 12.85 -28.47
C VAL A 312 32.09 12.81 -28.34
N ALA A 313 31.38 13.38 -29.30
CA ALA A 313 29.94 13.27 -29.40
C ALA A 313 29.57 11.79 -29.72
N GLY A 314 28.76 11.17 -28.88
CA GLY A 314 28.41 9.75 -29.00
C GLY A 314 26.97 9.48 -28.57
N HIS A 315 26.55 8.23 -28.69
CA HIS A 315 25.17 7.83 -28.42
C HIS A 315 24.91 7.59 -26.93
N ASN A 316 23.79 8.11 -26.41
CA ASN A 316 23.36 7.92 -25.03
C ASN A 316 23.10 6.45 -24.69
N SER A 317 22.49 5.71 -25.62
CA SER A 317 21.90 4.39 -25.40
C SER A 317 21.98 3.48 -26.66
N PRO A 318 23.15 3.34 -27.31
CA PRO A 318 23.31 2.56 -28.55
C PRO A 318 22.94 1.08 -28.37
N LEU A 319 22.17 0.53 -29.31
CA LEU A 319 21.78 -0.89 -29.29
C LEU A 319 22.97 -1.80 -29.63
N TYR A 320 23.75 -1.41 -30.65
CA TYR A 320 24.88 -2.17 -31.18
C TYR A 320 26.13 -1.30 -31.32
N PRO A 321 27.32 -1.92 -31.48
CA PRO A 321 28.57 -1.21 -31.73
C PRO A 321 28.56 -0.34 -32.99
N TYR A 322 29.20 0.82 -32.91
CA TYR A 322 29.36 1.74 -34.04
C TYR A 322 30.82 2.26 -34.19
N PRO A 323 31.24 2.65 -35.41
CA PRO A 323 32.65 2.96 -35.69
C PRO A 323 33.25 4.13 -34.90
N GLU A 324 32.42 5.10 -34.50
CA GLU A 324 32.82 6.34 -33.82
C GLU A 324 32.79 6.26 -32.29
N GLU A 325 32.67 5.06 -31.71
CA GLU A 325 32.68 4.86 -30.25
C GLU A 325 33.96 5.40 -29.59
N GLU A 326 33.79 6.08 -28.45
CA GLU A 326 34.94 6.49 -27.64
C GLU A 326 35.59 5.30 -26.92
N PHE A 327 34.76 4.36 -26.46
CA PHE A 327 35.15 3.18 -25.72
C PHE A 327 34.34 1.97 -26.18
N ASP A 328 35.03 0.87 -26.47
CA ASP A 328 34.40 -0.41 -26.81
C ASP A 328 33.56 -0.95 -25.63
N GLY A 329 32.48 -1.68 -25.93
CA GLY A 329 31.72 -2.42 -24.92
C GLY A 329 30.61 -1.62 -24.22
N LEU A 330 30.30 -0.42 -24.72
CA LEU A 330 29.28 0.48 -24.17
C LEU A 330 28.00 0.46 -25.01
N THR A 331 27.45 -0.74 -25.23
CA THR A 331 26.22 -0.98 -25.98
C THR A 331 25.32 -2.00 -25.28
N LEU A 332 24.03 -2.03 -25.63
CA LEU A 332 23.11 -3.06 -25.11
C LEU A 332 23.56 -4.47 -25.52
N ASP A 333 24.03 -4.68 -26.75
CA ASP A 333 24.46 -6.00 -27.22
C ASP A 333 25.76 -6.49 -26.60
N ASP A 334 26.77 -5.62 -26.44
CA ASP A 334 28.00 -6.01 -25.75
C ASP A 334 27.73 -6.45 -24.31
N LEU A 335 26.86 -5.71 -23.60
CA LEU A 335 26.46 -6.09 -22.25
C LEU A 335 25.69 -7.42 -22.25
N ARG A 336 24.74 -7.63 -23.16
CA ARG A 336 24.01 -8.91 -23.29
C ARG A 336 24.96 -10.08 -23.50
N VAL A 337 25.91 -9.96 -24.44
CA VAL A 337 26.89 -10.99 -24.74
C VAL A 337 27.74 -11.29 -23.50
N TRP A 338 28.20 -10.26 -22.80
CA TRP A 338 28.98 -10.41 -21.58
C TRP A 338 28.19 -11.11 -20.46
N MET A 339 26.91 -10.76 -20.28
CA MET A 339 26.02 -11.35 -19.27
C MET A 339 25.69 -12.81 -19.60
N GLN A 340 25.41 -13.10 -20.88
CA GLN A 340 25.16 -14.45 -21.37
C GLN A 340 26.36 -15.37 -21.16
N ALA A 341 27.58 -14.88 -21.42
CA ALA A 341 28.82 -15.64 -21.20
C ALA A 341 29.06 -16.02 -19.73
N ARG A 342 28.44 -15.30 -18.78
CA ARG A 342 28.49 -15.56 -17.33
C ARG A 342 27.32 -16.37 -16.81
N GLY A 343 26.38 -16.76 -17.67
CA GLY A 343 25.22 -17.56 -17.28
C GLY A 343 24.19 -16.80 -16.47
N ILE A 344 24.17 -15.46 -16.55
CA ILE A 344 23.14 -14.65 -15.90
C ILE A 344 21.79 -14.94 -16.57
N PRO A 345 20.72 -15.29 -15.82
CA PRO A 345 19.45 -15.67 -16.42
C PRO A 345 18.83 -14.55 -17.27
N SER A 346 18.66 -14.79 -18.58
CA SER A 346 18.14 -13.79 -19.53
C SER A 346 16.80 -13.20 -19.10
N LYS A 347 15.89 -14.04 -18.59
CA LYS A 347 14.56 -13.66 -18.12
C LYS A 347 14.55 -12.74 -16.89
N LYS A 348 15.68 -12.60 -16.20
CA LYS A 348 15.84 -11.65 -15.11
C LYS A 348 16.44 -10.31 -15.57
N ILE A 349 16.92 -10.20 -16.81
CA ILE A 349 17.61 -9.00 -17.31
C ILE A 349 16.59 -8.08 -17.98
N ASN A 350 16.50 -6.85 -17.48
CA ASN A 350 15.75 -5.77 -18.12
C ASN A 350 16.72 -4.71 -18.63
N PHE A 351 16.60 -4.31 -19.89
CA PHE A 351 17.46 -3.28 -20.48
C PHE A 351 16.79 -1.91 -20.49
N GLY A 352 17.63 -0.88 -20.36
CA GLY A 352 17.24 0.51 -20.24
C GLY A 352 16.73 1.12 -21.55
N ALA A 353 15.63 1.85 -21.47
CA ALA A 353 15.12 2.77 -22.47
C ALA A 353 15.15 4.20 -21.92
N ALA A 354 15.82 5.10 -22.64
CA ALA A 354 15.95 6.50 -22.25
C ALA A 354 14.83 7.34 -22.89
N PHE A 355 13.87 7.81 -22.10
CA PHE A 355 12.83 8.73 -22.59
C PHE A 355 13.31 10.20 -22.58
N TYR A 356 14.60 10.39 -22.82
CA TYR A 356 15.33 11.65 -22.83
C TYR A 356 16.54 11.56 -23.75
N GLY A 357 17.12 12.70 -24.08
CA GLY A 357 18.38 12.79 -24.83
C GLY A 357 19.54 13.33 -24.00
N ARG A 358 20.75 13.29 -24.57
CA ARG A 358 21.95 13.95 -24.04
C ARG A 358 22.51 14.92 -25.09
N GLY A 359 22.49 16.21 -24.75
CA GLY A 359 22.99 17.29 -25.58
C GLY A 359 24.42 17.69 -25.22
N VAL A 360 25.29 17.78 -26.23
CA VAL A 360 26.67 18.27 -26.10
C VAL A 360 26.99 19.33 -27.15
N GLN A 361 27.94 20.21 -26.84
CA GLN A 361 28.57 21.10 -27.81
C GLN A 361 29.95 20.57 -28.21
N THR A 362 30.33 20.86 -29.45
CA THR A 362 31.57 20.40 -30.08
C THR A 362 32.47 21.57 -30.45
N ASN A 363 33.74 21.27 -30.72
CA ASN A 363 34.71 22.26 -31.23
C ASN A 363 34.50 22.58 -32.72
N GLU A 364 33.62 21.82 -33.39
CA GLU A 364 33.35 21.92 -34.80
C GLU A 364 32.30 22.99 -35.10
N THR A 365 32.36 23.57 -36.30
CA THR A 365 31.32 24.53 -36.74
C THR A 365 29.97 23.84 -36.96
N THR A 366 30.02 22.58 -37.40
CA THR A 366 28.86 21.69 -37.54
C THR A 366 29.23 20.37 -36.90
N ALA A 367 28.52 20.01 -35.84
CA ALA A 367 28.76 18.77 -35.11
C ALA A 367 28.43 17.56 -36.00
N TYR A 368 29.03 16.42 -35.66
CA TYR A 368 28.77 15.13 -36.28
C TYR A 368 29.04 14.03 -35.23
N LEU A 369 28.59 12.81 -35.48
CA LEU A 369 28.87 11.67 -34.60
C LEU A 369 30.40 11.43 -34.53
N GLY A 370 30.96 11.36 -33.33
CA GLY A 370 32.41 11.28 -33.11
C GLY A 370 33.15 12.62 -33.12
N ALA A 371 32.45 13.76 -33.27
CA ALA A 371 33.08 15.07 -33.23
C ALA A 371 33.71 15.37 -31.85
N PRO A 372 34.92 15.96 -31.78
CA PRO A 372 35.53 16.34 -30.51
C PRO A 372 34.67 17.35 -29.74
N THR A 373 34.40 17.05 -28.48
CA THR A 373 33.56 17.87 -27.62
C THR A 373 34.30 19.10 -27.06
N ASP A 374 33.57 20.19 -26.82
CA ASP A 374 34.10 21.43 -26.25
C ASP A 374 33.89 21.45 -24.73
N LYS A 375 34.89 20.95 -23.99
CA LYS A 375 34.90 20.85 -22.52
C LYS A 375 35.07 22.21 -21.86
N ARG A 376 34.23 22.46 -20.85
CA ARG A 376 34.31 23.65 -20.00
C ARG A 376 33.83 23.34 -18.60
N THR A 377 34.26 24.14 -17.63
CA THR A 377 33.70 24.07 -16.28
C THR A 377 32.24 24.52 -16.31
N VAL A 378 31.34 23.63 -15.89
CA VAL A 378 29.90 23.87 -15.76
C VAL A 378 29.50 23.59 -14.32
N ASN A 379 28.63 24.44 -13.76
CA ASN A 379 28.09 24.24 -12.42
C ASN A 379 26.67 23.70 -12.50
N PHE A 380 26.52 22.38 -12.35
CA PHE A 380 25.24 21.68 -12.34
C PHE A 380 24.53 21.85 -10.99
N SER A 381 23.20 21.77 -11.02
CA SER A 381 22.35 21.86 -9.84
C SER A 381 22.53 20.69 -8.88
N VAL A 382 22.89 19.51 -9.39
CA VAL A 382 23.08 18.27 -8.62
C VAL A 382 24.56 17.99 -8.38
N ASP A 383 25.37 17.95 -9.44
CA ASP A 383 26.80 17.57 -9.39
C ASP A 383 27.73 18.70 -8.96
N GLY A 384 27.24 19.94 -8.94
CA GLY A 384 28.07 21.11 -8.74
C GLY A 384 29.05 21.36 -9.90
N PRO A 385 30.22 21.97 -9.64
CA PRO A 385 31.17 22.34 -10.68
C PRO A 385 31.94 21.11 -11.19
N THR A 386 31.81 20.83 -12.49
CA THR A 386 32.55 19.75 -13.18
C THR A 386 32.92 20.16 -14.60
N GLU A 387 33.92 19.50 -15.17
CA GLU A 387 34.27 19.65 -16.59
C GLU A 387 33.25 18.91 -17.45
N SER A 388 32.57 19.63 -18.35
CA SER A 388 31.53 19.07 -19.19
C SER A 388 31.44 19.79 -20.53
N SER A 389 31.05 19.05 -21.56
CA SER A 389 30.72 19.58 -22.89
C SER A 389 29.23 19.81 -23.09
N VAL A 390 28.42 19.69 -22.03
CA VAL A 390 26.95 19.79 -22.08
C VAL A 390 26.46 20.98 -22.92
N ASP A 391 25.40 20.77 -23.71
CA ASP A 391 24.70 21.85 -24.40
C ASP A 391 23.69 22.53 -23.45
N LEU A 392 24.08 23.70 -22.95
CA LEU A 392 23.21 24.58 -22.14
C LEU A 392 22.62 25.73 -22.95
N ASP A 393 22.91 25.83 -24.24
CA ASP A 393 22.35 26.89 -25.08
C ASP A 393 20.97 26.48 -25.60
N ASN A 394 20.78 25.20 -25.90
CA ASN A 394 19.48 24.66 -26.30
C ASN A 394 18.74 23.92 -25.16
N TRP A 395 19.46 23.35 -24.19
CA TRP A 395 18.86 22.43 -23.19
C TRP A 395 19.07 22.85 -21.73
N LYS A 396 19.19 24.16 -21.47
CA LYS A 396 19.46 24.70 -20.14
C LYS A 396 18.49 24.22 -19.06
N ALA A 397 17.20 24.19 -19.37
CA ALA A 397 16.13 23.81 -18.43
C ALA A 397 16.26 22.35 -17.93
N PHE A 398 17.01 21.53 -18.64
CA PHE A 398 17.24 20.12 -18.35
C PHE A 398 18.72 19.82 -18.04
N GLU A 399 19.55 20.85 -17.92
CA GLU A 399 21.00 20.73 -17.80
C GLU A 399 21.60 19.74 -18.82
N GLY A 400 21.12 19.80 -20.08
CA GLY A 400 21.59 18.93 -21.17
C GLY A 400 20.84 17.63 -21.36
N GLN A 401 19.79 17.36 -20.58
CA GLN A 401 19.08 16.07 -20.56
C GLN A 401 17.59 16.20 -20.93
N PRO A 402 17.25 16.76 -22.10
CA PRO A 402 15.85 17.06 -22.44
C PRO A 402 15.00 15.78 -22.56
N ASN A 403 13.80 15.80 -21.98
CA ASN A 403 12.80 14.75 -22.15
C ASN A 403 12.36 14.66 -23.63
N TYR A 404 11.99 13.46 -24.09
CA TYR A 404 11.53 13.24 -25.47
C TYR A 404 10.36 14.16 -25.86
N ASN A 405 9.37 14.32 -24.98
CA ASN A 405 8.22 15.20 -25.18
C ASN A 405 8.59 16.69 -25.33
N TYR A 406 9.79 17.09 -24.91
CA TYR A 406 10.34 18.42 -25.15
C TYR A 406 11.15 18.47 -26.44
N ILE A 407 11.94 17.43 -26.74
CA ILE A 407 12.76 17.31 -27.96
C ILE A 407 11.89 17.47 -29.21
N ILE A 408 10.79 16.71 -29.31
CA ILE A 408 9.92 16.68 -30.51
C ILE A 408 9.20 18.00 -30.79
N LYS A 409 9.20 18.93 -29.84
CA LYS A 409 8.60 20.28 -29.98
C LYS A 409 9.61 21.30 -30.50
N GLN A 410 10.90 20.95 -30.57
CA GLN A 410 11.95 21.86 -31.00
C GLN A 410 12.13 21.88 -32.51
N ASN A 411 12.51 23.05 -33.04
CA ASN A 411 12.73 23.26 -34.47
C ASN A 411 14.20 23.59 -34.75
N GLY A 412 14.61 23.41 -36.01
CA GLY A 412 15.94 23.79 -36.50
C GLY A 412 17.06 22.80 -36.16
N TRP A 413 16.70 21.59 -35.74
CA TRP A 413 17.59 20.45 -35.63
C TRP A 413 17.51 19.60 -36.91
N GLU A 414 18.65 19.17 -37.41
CA GLU A 414 18.74 18.21 -38.50
C GLU A 414 18.87 16.81 -37.90
N HIS A 415 17.94 15.92 -38.22
CA HIS A 415 17.84 14.58 -37.63
C HIS A 415 18.46 13.54 -38.55
N PHE A 416 19.20 12.60 -37.94
CA PHE A 416 19.93 11.54 -38.59
C PHE A 416 19.64 10.20 -37.90
N TRP A 417 19.78 9.11 -38.65
CA TRP A 417 19.71 7.75 -38.13
C TRP A 417 21.09 7.08 -38.28
N ASP A 418 21.63 6.56 -37.18
CA ASP A 418 22.80 5.69 -37.25
C ASP A 418 22.36 4.24 -37.39
N ALA A 419 22.54 3.68 -38.59
CA ALA A 419 22.15 2.31 -38.89
C ALA A 419 23.04 1.24 -38.23
N ASN A 420 24.23 1.59 -37.74
CA ASN A 420 25.05 0.65 -36.97
C ASN A 420 24.54 0.55 -35.54
N ALA A 421 24.38 1.70 -34.87
CA ALA A 421 23.95 1.76 -33.48
C ALA A 421 22.43 1.57 -33.29
N GLU A 422 21.65 1.69 -34.37
CA GLU A 422 20.19 1.59 -34.42
C GLU A 422 19.48 2.62 -33.51
N VAL A 423 19.99 3.85 -33.51
CA VAL A 423 19.47 4.99 -32.73
C VAL A 423 19.57 6.30 -33.52
N PRO A 424 18.70 7.30 -33.24
CA PRO A 424 18.77 8.59 -33.87
C PRO A 424 19.76 9.53 -33.16
N TYR A 425 20.18 10.55 -33.89
CA TYR A 425 20.82 11.74 -33.33
C TYR A 425 20.43 12.98 -34.11
N ALA A 426 20.65 14.16 -33.55
CA ALA A 426 20.35 15.43 -34.21
C ALA A 426 21.49 16.44 -34.06
N VAL A 427 21.65 17.30 -35.06
CA VAL A 427 22.69 18.34 -35.11
C VAL A 427 22.06 19.72 -35.33
N LYS A 428 22.62 20.73 -34.68
CA LYS A 428 22.29 22.14 -34.91
C LYS A 428 23.55 22.98 -34.78
N GLY A 429 24.19 23.32 -35.90
CA GLY A 429 25.51 23.96 -35.86
C GLY A 429 26.48 23.13 -35.01
N LYS A 430 27.15 23.74 -34.03
CA LYS A 430 28.12 23.04 -33.15
C LYS A 430 27.50 22.10 -32.10
N TYR A 431 26.18 22.01 -32.00
CA TYR A 431 25.48 21.21 -31.00
C TYR A 431 25.06 19.85 -31.57
N PHE A 432 25.18 18.81 -30.75
CA PHE A 432 24.81 17.43 -31.05
C PHE A 432 23.89 16.91 -29.93
N LEU A 433 22.82 16.21 -30.32
CA LEU A 433 21.86 15.58 -29.42
C LEU A 433 21.75 14.09 -29.77
N SER A 434 22.13 13.21 -28.86
CA SER A 434 21.72 11.80 -28.93
C SER A 434 20.43 11.60 -28.15
N TYR A 435 19.49 10.81 -28.66
CA TYR A 435 18.21 10.53 -28.01
C TYR A 435 17.64 9.20 -28.53
N ASP A 436 16.55 8.72 -27.93
CA ASP A 436 15.73 7.64 -28.47
C ASP A 436 14.43 8.20 -29.04
N ASP A 437 14.00 7.67 -30.18
CA ASP A 437 12.67 7.92 -30.76
C ASP A 437 11.84 6.63 -30.85
N GLU A 438 10.65 6.73 -31.45
CA GLU A 438 9.75 5.59 -31.62
C GLU A 438 10.41 4.42 -32.35
N GLU A 439 11.24 4.68 -33.37
CA GLU A 439 11.90 3.61 -34.12
C GLU A 439 12.99 2.91 -33.29
N ALA A 440 13.82 3.67 -32.57
CA ALA A 440 14.83 3.10 -31.68
C ALA A 440 14.23 2.29 -30.53
N ILE A 441 13.16 2.79 -29.91
CA ILE A 441 12.46 2.08 -28.84
C ILE A 441 11.81 0.79 -29.35
N ARG A 442 11.17 0.83 -30.52
CA ARG A 442 10.64 -0.39 -31.17
C ARG A 442 11.75 -1.42 -31.40
N LYS A 443 12.90 -1.02 -31.95
CA LYS A 443 14.05 -1.92 -32.19
C LYS A 443 14.61 -2.51 -30.89
N LYS A 444 14.68 -1.73 -29.81
CA LYS A 444 15.09 -2.22 -28.48
C LYS A 444 14.09 -3.23 -27.89
N ALA A 445 12.78 -2.99 -28.05
CA ALA A 445 11.76 -3.95 -27.65
C ALA A 445 11.84 -5.24 -28.49
N GLU A 446 12.03 -5.14 -29.81
CA GLU A 446 12.22 -6.31 -30.68
C GLU A 446 13.45 -7.10 -30.27
N TYR A 447 14.53 -6.40 -29.92
CA TYR A 447 15.74 -7.00 -29.43
C TYR A 447 15.54 -7.77 -28.11
N VAL A 448 14.75 -7.23 -27.17
CA VAL A 448 14.38 -7.92 -25.92
C VAL A 448 13.62 -9.21 -26.20
N VAL A 449 12.65 -9.19 -27.12
CA VAL A 449 11.88 -10.38 -27.53
C VAL A 449 12.79 -11.41 -28.22
N ASN A 450 13.58 -10.98 -29.20
CA ASN A 450 14.44 -11.84 -30.01
C ASN A 450 15.55 -12.54 -29.20
N ASN A 451 15.93 -11.99 -28.04
CA ASN A 451 16.96 -12.54 -27.16
C ASN A 451 16.40 -13.17 -25.87
N ASP A 452 15.07 -13.34 -25.76
CA ASP A 452 14.39 -13.88 -24.58
C ASP A 452 14.84 -13.22 -23.26
N LEU A 453 14.94 -11.89 -23.28
CA LEU A 453 15.24 -11.08 -22.10
C LEU A 453 13.98 -10.88 -21.25
N GLY A 454 14.17 -10.44 -20.00
CA GLY A 454 13.09 -10.21 -19.03
C GLY A 454 12.16 -9.07 -19.41
N GLY A 455 12.71 -8.00 -19.98
CA GLY A 455 11.90 -6.80 -20.25
C GLY A 455 12.71 -5.53 -20.49
N ILE A 456 12.04 -4.39 -20.30
CA ILE A 456 12.59 -3.04 -20.41
C ILE A 456 12.38 -2.27 -19.10
N ILE A 457 13.41 -1.52 -18.68
CA ILE A 457 13.28 -0.47 -17.68
C ILE A 457 13.38 0.92 -18.32
N VAL A 458 12.52 1.84 -17.93
CA VAL A 458 12.39 3.18 -18.52
C VAL A 458 12.81 4.24 -17.52
N TRP A 459 13.78 5.08 -17.92
CA TRP A 459 14.04 6.37 -17.27
C TRP A 459 13.63 7.50 -18.22
N GLN A 460 12.61 8.30 -17.92
CA GLN A 460 11.59 8.12 -16.88
C GLN A 460 10.20 8.24 -17.51
N VAL A 461 9.16 7.74 -16.85
CA VAL A 461 7.82 7.52 -17.46
C VAL A 461 7.22 8.78 -18.09
N HIS A 462 7.40 9.95 -17.46
CA HIS A 462 6.87 11.22 -17.97
C HIS A 462 7.71 11.83 -19.10
N GLY A 463 8.82 11.19 -19.47
CA GLY A 463 9.72 11.69 -20.51
C GLY A 463 9.06 11.74 -21.90
N ASP A 464 8.04 10.91 -22.16
CA ASP A 464 7.35 10.85 -23.45
C ASP A 464 5.91 11.39 -23.43
N ILE A 465 5.35 11.67 -22.24
CA ILE A 465 3.90 11.91 -22.13
C ILE A 465 3.47 13.16 -22.91
N GLN A 466 2.30 13.06 -23.53
CA GLN A 466 1.64 14.15 -24.24
C GLN A 466 0.16 14.16 -23.90
N CYS A 467 -0.33 15.26 -23.33
CA CYS A 467 -1.75 15.46 -23.15
C CYS A 467 -2.37 16.09 -24.40
N GLU A 468 -3.20 15.34 -25.11
CA GLU A 468 -3.97 15.82 -26.27
C GLU A 468 -5.40 16.25 -25.91
N GLY A 469 -5.81 16.04 -24.65
CA GLY A 469 -7.13 16.36 -24.14
C GLY A 469 -7.17 17.62 -23.28
N THR A 470 -8.22 17.71 -22.46
CA THR A 470 -8.34 18.68 -21.35
C THR A 470 -7.90 18.06 -20.02
N PHE A 471 -7.68 18.91 -19.01
CA PHE A 471 -7.35 18.45 -17.66
C PHE A 471 -8.55 18.43 -16.72
N ILE A 472 -8.75 17.31 -16.03
CA ILE A 472 -9.56 17.22 -14.81
C ILE A 472 -8.68 17.65 -13.63
N ASN A 473 -9.22 18.50 -12.76
CA ASN A 473 -8.48 19.02 -11.60
C ASN A 473 -8.89 18.26 -10.33
N HIS A 474 -7.93 17.62 -9.69
CA HIS A 474 -8.10 16.96 -8.40
C HIS A 474 -7.40 17.80 -7.33
N GLY A 475 -8.18 18.57 -6.59
CA GLY A 475 -7.68 19.65 -5.74
C GLY A 475 -6.85 20.68 -6.51
N THR A 476 -5.86 21.28 -5.83
CA THR A 476 -5.01 22.33 -6.40
C THR A 476 -3.77 21.80 -7.11
N LYS A 477 -3.38 20.55 -6.83
CA LYS A 477 -2.12 19.96 -7.28
C LYS A 477 -2.28 19.03 -8.47
N LEU A 478 -3.06 17.95 -8.33
CA LEU A 478 -3.13 16.87 -9.32
C LEU A 478 -3.93 17.30 -10.56
N LYS A 479 -3.40 17.01 -11.74
CA LYS A 479 -4.03 17.23 -13.05
C LYS A 479 -4.08 15.91 -13.80
N GLU A 480 -5.27 15.47 -14.18
CA GLU A 480 -5.46 14.25 -14.97
C GLU A 480 -5.81 14.62 -16.41
N CYS A 481 -5.08 14.07 -17.37
CA CYS A 481 -5.34 14.29 -18.78
C CYS A 481 -6.43 13.36 -19.29
N THR A 482 -7.45 13.92 -19.93
CA THR A 482 -8.57 13.15 -20.52
C THR A 482 -8.20 12.36 -21.78
N ASN A 483 -7.04 12.61 -22.38
CA ASN A 483 -6.51 11.88 -23.53
C ASN A 483 -4.97 11.92 -23.51
N LEU A 484 -4.39 10.99 -22.75
CA LEU A 484 -2.95 10.83 -22.60
C LEU A 484 -2.38 10.01 -23.76
N LYS A 485 -1.22 10.41 -24.27
CA LYS A 485 -0.39 9.59 -25.15
C LYS A 485 1.02 9.43 -24.59
N SER A 486 1.58 8.25 -24.82
CA SER A 486 2.97 7.90 -24.50
C SER A 486 3.59 7.17 -25.70
N PRO A 487 4.05 7.90 -26.74
CA PRO A 487 4.43 7.29 -28.00
C PRO A 487 5.60 6.32 -27.89
N LEU A 488 6.59 6.57 -27.02
CA LEU A 488 7.72 5.67 -26.83
C LEU A 488 7.27 4.42 -26.06
N ALA A 489 6.49 4.59 -24.98
CA ALA A 489 5.95 3.45 -24.22
C ALA A 489 5.04 2.58 -25.10
N GLN A 490 4.24 3.18 -25.97
CA GLN A 490 3.38 2.49 -26.92
C GLN A 490 4.18 1.62 -27.91
N GLN A 491 5.39 2.02 -28.31
CA GLN A 491 6.22 1.15 -29.15
C GLN A 491 6.71 -0.10 -28.40
N ILE A 492 6.93 0.00 -27.09
CA ILE A 492 7.25 -1.16 -26.25
C ILE A 492 6.06 -2.11 -26.22
N ASP A 493 4.87 -1.60 -25.89
CA ASP A 493 3.65 -2.39 -25.82
C ASP A 493 3.31 -3.03 -27.18
N ASN A 494 3.35 -2.26 -28.28
CA ASN A 494 3.09 -2.76 -29.63
C ASN A 494 3.94 -3.99 -29.98
N VAL A 495 5.21 -4.02 -29.54
CA VAL A 495 6.11 -5.15 -29.80
C VAL A 495 5.84 -6.31 -28.85
N PHE A 496 5.72 -6.04 -27.55
CA PHE A 496 5.53 -7.08 -26.55
C PHE A 496 4.15 -7.74 -26.66
N SER A 497 3.15 -6.99 -27.10
CA SER A 497 1.78 -7.44 -27.34
C SER A 497 1.53 -7.88 -28.79
N ALA A 498 2.53 -7.88 -29.69
CA ALA A 498 2.33 -8.17 -31.14
C ALA A 498 1.69 -9.55 -31.44
N ASN A 499 1.84 -10.52 -30.53
CA ASN A 499 1.23 -11.86 -30.64
C ASN A 499 0.13 -12.10 -29.58
N VAL A 500 -0.30 -11.03 -28.92
CA VAL A 500 -1.39 -11.00 -27.96
C VAL A 500 -2.51 -10.21 -28.61
N MET A 501 -3.77 -10.65 -28.52
CA MET A 501 -4.86 -9.81 -29.01
C MET A 501 -4.91 -8.54 -28.15
N PRO A 502 -4.84 -7.32 -28.74
CA PRO A 502 -4.92 -6.09 -27.98
C PRO A 502 -6.23 -6.03 -27.22
N ASN A 503 -6.17 -5.69 -25.94
CA ASN A 503 -7.36 -5.60 -25.10
C ASN A 503 -8.32 -4.50 -25.60
N GLU A 504 -9.53 -4.86 -25.97
CA GLU A 504 -10.65 -3.96 -26.23
C GLU A 504 -11.34 -3.59 -24.92
N ALA A 505 -11.91 -2.39 -24.83
CA ALA A 505 -12.66 -2.02 -23.63
C ALA A 505 -13.99 -2.81 -23.57
N PRO A 506 -14.45 -3.20 -22.39
CA PRO A 506 -15.75 -3.84 -22.26
C PRO A 506 -16.83 -2.85 -22.66
N VAL A 507 -17.75 -3.23 -23.55
CA VAL A 507 -18.83 -2.34 -23.99
C VAL A 507 -20.02 -2.47 -23.05
N ILE A 508 -20.32 -1.42 -22.28
CA ILE A 508 -21.42 -1.45 -21.32
C ILE A 508 -22.76 -1.11 -21.99
N SER A 509 -23.80 -1.86 -21.61
CA SER A 509 -25.19 -1.68 -22.01
C SER A 509 -26.05 -1.48 -20.78
N VAL A 510 -26.60 -0.27 -20.67
CA VAL A 510 -27.52 0.12 -19.59
C VAL A 510 -28.96 0.23 -20.12
N PRO A 511 -29.98 0.06 -19.26
CA PRO A 511 -31.37 0.28 -19.67
C PRO A 511 -31.65 1.76 -19.94
N GLY A 512 -32.81 2.06 -20.52
CA GLY A 512 -33.31 3.43 -20.63
C GLY A 512 -33.62 4.06 -19.25
N ALA A 513 -34.14 5.28 -19.25
CA ALA A 513 -34.51 5.97 -18.02
C ALA A 513 -35.48 5.13 -17.17
N GLN A 514 -35.20 5.07 -15.87
CA GLN A 514 -36.01 4.36 -14.89
C GLN A 514 -36.97 5.33 -14.18
N ALA A 515 -37.96 4.77 -13.51
CA ALA A 515 -38.89 5.52 -12.68
C ALA A 515 -39.01 4.85 -11.30
N ALA A 516 -39.06 5.68 -10.26
CA ALA A 516 -39.31 5.26 -8.90
C ALA A 516 -40.31 6.24 -8.26
N GLU A 517 -41.10 5.76 -7.31
CA GLU A 517 -41.83 6.65 -6.39
C GLU A 517 -40.89 7.08 -5.25
N SER A 518 -41.21 8.19 -4.59
CA SER A 518 -40.50 8.65 -3.39
C SER A 518 -40.26 7.52 -2.39
N GLY A 519 -39.01 7.36 -1.92
CA GLY A 519 -38.62 6.32 -0.96
C GLY A 519 -38.51 4.90 -1.52
N GLN A 520 -38.92 4.67 -2.76
CA GLN A 520 -38.94 3.35 -3.36
C GLN A 520 -37.53 2.84 -3.67
N VAL A 521 -37.28 1.57 -3.35
CA VAL A 521 -36.11 0.84 -3.85
C VAL A 521 -36.46 0.19 -5.19
N ILE A 522 -35.67 0.48 -6.22
CA ILE A 522 -35.74 -0.16 -7.53
C ILE A 522 -34.42 -0.86 -7.85
N SER A 523 -34.50 -1.91 -8.65
CA SER A 523 -33.32 -2.57 -9.19
C SER A 523 -33.46 -2.73 -10.69
N PHE A 524 -32.35 -2.57 -11.42
CA PHE A 524 -32.29 -2.81 -12.85
C PHE A 524 -30.99 -3.53 -13.22
N ALA A 525 -31.06 -4.33 -14.27
CA ALA A 525 -29.92 -5.07 -14.77
C ALA A 525 -29.12 -4.23 -15.75
N VAL A 526 -27.80 -4.32 -15.65
CA VAL A 526 -26.84 -3.84 -16.65
C VAL A 526 -26.04 -5.03 -17.15
N SER A 527 -25.46 -4.89 -18.34
CA SER A 527 -24.58 -5.91 -18.90
C SER A 527 -23.42 -5.24 -19.61
N ALA A 528 -22.27 -5.90 -19.64
CA ALA A 528 -21.15 -5.51 -20.47
C ALA A 528 -20.68 -6.72 -21.27
N LYS A 529 -20.07 -6.45 -22.43
CA LYS A 529 -19.41 -7.48 -23.22
C LYS A 529 -18.00 -7.04 -23.52
N ASP A 530 -17.08 -7.91 -23.19
CA ASP A 530 -15.71 -7.79 -23.61
C ASP A 530 -15.47 -8.59 -24.89
N ALA A 531 -14.75 -8.00 -25.85
CA ALA A 531 -14.50 -8.63 -27.14
C ALA A 531 -13.44 -9.75 -27.04
N ASP A 532 -12.54 -9.63 -26.07
CA ASP A 532 -11.44 -10.57 -25.83
C ASP A 532 -11.83 -11.68 -24.83
N GLY A 533 -12.95 -11.51 -24.14
CA GLY A 533 -13.51 -12.47 -23.19
C GLY A 533 -12.90 -12.37 -21.81
N ASP A 534 -12.29 -11.22 -21.49
CA ASP A 534 -11.70 -10.96 -20.18
C ASP A 534 -12.78 -10.88 -19.09
N ALA A 535 -12.37 -11.24 -17.86
CA ALA A 535 -13.24 -11.17 -16.70
C ALA A 535 -13.48 -9.70 -16.34
N MET A 536 -14.74 -9.29 -16.37
CA MET A 536 -15.12 -7.90 -16.09
C MET A 536 -15.63 -7.74 -14.66
N SER A 537 -15.62 -6.50 -14.18
CA SER A 537 -16.29 -6.07 -12.96
C SER A 537 -17.08 -4.76 -13.14
N PHE A 538 -18.04 -4.52 -12.27
CA PHE A 538 -18.92 -3.36 -12.31
C PHE A 538 -18.79 -2.47 -11.07
N THR A 539 -18.79 -1.15 -11.27
CA THR A 539 -18.94 -0.16 -10.20
C THR A 539 -20.07 0.81 -10.54
N ALA A 540 -20.69 1.42 -9.53
CA ALA A 540 -21.73 2.42 -9.71
C ALA A 540 -21.55 3.59 -8.74
N SER A 541 -21.91 4.79 -9.20
CA SER A 541 -22.02 6.01 -8.38
C SER A 541 -23.49 6.43 -8.30
N GLY A 542 -23.96 6.70 -7.09
CA GLY A 542 -25.36 7.03 -6.79
C GLY A 542 -26.27 5.81 -6.56
N ALA A 543 -25.74 4.59 -6.63
CA ALA A 543 -26.48 3.35 -6.41
C ALA A 543 -25.53 2.23 -5.92
N ASP A 544 -26.10 1.19 -5.31
CA ASP A 544 -25.37 -0.03 -5.00
C ASP A 544 -25.30 -0.92 -6.25
N VAL A 545 -24.21 -1.67 -6.41
CA VAL A 545 -24.06 -2.63 -7.52
C VAL A 545 -23.60 -3.99 -6.99
N VAL A 546 -24.26 -5.04 -7.47
CA VAL A 546 -23.87 -6.43 -7.25
C VAL A 546 -23.49 -7.04 -8.58
N ASP A 547 -22.22 -7.38 -8.72
CA ASP A 547 -21.70 -8.09 -9.88
C ASP A 547 -22.10 -9.58 -9.84
N ASN A 548 -22.67 -10.08 -10.93
CA ASN A 548 -23.09 -11.47 -11.03
C ASN A 548 -21.98 -12.39 -11.55
N GLY A 549 -20.84 -11.85 -11.99
CA GLY A 549 -19.67 -12.60 -12.47
C GLY A 549 -19.86 -13.26 -13.84
N ASP A 550 -20.92 -12.90 -14.57
CA ASP A 550 -21.27 -13.44 -15.89
C ASP A 550 -21.37 -12.36 -16.98
N GLY A 551 -20.77 -11.19 -16.73
CA GLY A 551 -20.89 -10.01 -17.59
C GLY A 551 -22.20 -9.24 -17.38
N THR A 552 -22.95 -9.54 -16.31
CA THR A 552 -24.11 -8.77 -15.87
C THR A 552 -23.94 -8.29 -14.43
N ALA A 553 -24.59 -7.19 -14.10
CA ALA A 553 -24.70 -6.70 -12.73
C ALA A 553 -26.10 -6.21 -12.42
N THR A 554 -26.46 -6.28 -11.14
CA THR A 554 -27.71 -5.74 -10.61
C THR A 554 -27.41 -4.43 -9.91
N VAL A 555 -27.92 -3.32 -10.45
CA VAL A 555 -27.83 -2.01 -9.83
C VAL A 555 -29.09 -1.79 -8.98
N THR A 556 -28.91 -1.46 -7.71
CA THR A 556 -30.00 -1.20 -6.76
C THR A 556 -29.93 0.26 -6.31
N TYR A 557 -31.00 0.99 -6.58
CA TYR A 557 -31.14 2.40 -6.27
C TYR A 557 -32.28 2.60 -5.28
N LYS A 558 -32.01 3.30 -4.18
CA LYS A 558 -33.01 3.75 -3.22
C LYS A 558 -33.35 5.20 -3.52
N ALA A 559 -34.58 5.44 -3.98
CA ALA A 559 -35.06 6.79 -4.24
C ALA A 559 -35.14 7.60 -2.93
N PRO A 560 -34.81 8.90 -2.95
CA PRO A 560 -34.98 9.77 -1.79
C PRO A 560 -36.46 9.93 -1.44
N ASN A 561 -36.73 10.21 -0.16
CA ASN A 561 -38.05 10.64 0.29
C ASN A 561 -38.25 12.11 -0.07
N THR A 562 -39.08 12.40 -1.08
CA THR A 562 -39.28 13.74 -1.63
C THR A 562 -40.75 14.04 -1.89
N ALA A 563 -41.17 15.25 -1.53
CA ALA A 563 -42.51 15.75 -1.81
C ALA A 563 -42.70 16.18 -3.29
N THR A 564 -41.62 16.45 -4.02
CA THR A 564 -41.63 16.91 -5.42
C THR A 564 -40.87 15.96 -6.33
N ASP A 565 -41.27 15.89 -7.60
CA ASP A 565 -40.57 15.11 -8.61
C ASP A 565 -39.12 15.57 -8.75
N VAL A 566 -38.18 14.63 -8.80
CA VAL A 566 -36.75 14.87 -9.02
C VAL A 566 -36.18 13.86 -10.02
N THR A 567 -35.09 14.23 -10.69
CA THR A 567 -34.37 13.33 -11.60
C THR A 567 -32.94 13.17 -11.10
N GLU A 568 -32.52 11.94 -10.84
CA GLU A 568 -31.15 11.61 -10.45
C GLU A 568 -30.44 10.84 -11.57
N THR A 569 -29.11 10.89 -11.59
CA THR A 569 -28.28 10.22 -12.60
C THR A 569 -27.39 9.20 -11.90
N ILE A 570 -27.53 7.94 -12.31
CA ILE A 570 -26.67 6.84 -11.87
C ILE A 570 -25.61 6.61 -12.93
N THR A 571 -24.34 6.63 -12.53
CA THR A 571 -23.23 6.33 -13.43
C THR A 571 -22.73 4.93 -13.16
N VAL A 572 -22.66 4.10 -14.20
CA VAL A 572 -22.21 2.72 -14.13
C VAL A 572 -20.96 2.56 -14.99
N THR A 573 -19.94 1.95 -14.42
CA THR A 573 -18.66 1.66 -15.10
C THR A 573 -18.46 0.15 -15.15
N ALA A 574 -18.20 -0.38 -16.34
CA ALA A 574 -17.69 -1.74 -16.53
C ALA A 574 -16.20 -1.67 -16.83
N THR A 575 -15.40 -2.53 -16.20
CA THR A 575 -13.94 -2.60 -16.39
C THR A 575 -13.49 -4.04 -16.46
N ASP A 576 -12.58 -4.36 -17.37
CA ASP A 576 -11.88 -5.65 -17.45
C ASP A 576 -10.58 -5.66 -16.62
N GLY A 577 -10.32 -4.57 -15.88
CA GLY A 577 -9.08 -4.35 -15.11
C GLY A 577 -8.01 -3.57 -15.89
N LYS A 578 -8.12 -3.50 -17.21
CA LYS A 578 -7.26 -2.73 -18.12
C LYS A 578 -8.03 -1.53 -18.67
N LYS A 579 -9.08 -1.73 -19.47
CA LYS A 579 -9.93 -0.69 -20.01
C LYS A 579 -11.31 -0.69 -19.38
N SER A 580 -11.98 0.46 -19.47
CA SER A 580 -13.33 0.62 -18.95
C SER A 580 -14.21 1.39 -19.93
N ASP A 581 -15.51 1.13 -19.81
CA ASP A 581 -16.56 1.90 -20.47
C ASP A 581 -17.58 2.38 -19.42
N VAL A 582 -18.14 3.56 -19.67
CA VAL A 582 -18.97 4.28 -18.70
C VAL A 582 -20.28 4.67 -19.37
N ALA A 583 -21.39 4.37 -18.70
CA ALA A 583 -22.71 4.78 -19.12
C ALA A 583 -23.55 5.30 -17.95
N THR A 584 -24.57 6.09 -18.25
CA THR A 584 -25.45 6.67 -17.24
C THR A 584 -26.90 6.28 -17.43
N VAL A 585 -27.63 6.15 -16.32
CA VAL A 585 -29.07 5.87 -16.26
C VAL A 585 -29.73 6.99 -15.47
N ALA A 586 -30.68 7.69 -16.08
CA ALA A 586 -31.51 8.65 -15.38
C ALA A 586 -32.64 7.92 -14.62
N VAL A 587 -32.88 8.28 -13.36
CA VAL A 587 -34.01 7.79 -12.56
C VAL A 587 -34.93 8.98 -12.26
N ASN A 588 -36.15 8.93 -12.77
CA ASN A 588 -37.18 9.93 -12.48
C ASN A 588 -37.95 9.50 -11.24
N VAL A 589 -37.73 10.19 -10.14
CA VAL A 589 -38.39 9.94 -8.86
C VAL A 589 -39.62 10.83 -8.79
N LYS A 590 -40.79 10.20 -8.70
CA LYS A 590 -42.06 10.91 -8.55
C LYS A 590 -42.28 11.24 -7.08
N GLY A 591 -42.50 12.53 -6.79
CA GLY A 591 -42.75 13.00 -5.44
C GLY A 591 -44.12 12.54 -4.94
N SER A 592 -44.19 12.14 -3.69
CA SER A 592 -45.44 11.70 -3.03
C SER A 592 -46.39 12.86 -2.69
N GLY A 593 -45.96 14.11 -2.86
CA GLY A 593 -46.70 15.31 -2.46
C GLY A 593 -46.61 15.66 -0.97
N VAL A 594 -46.14 14.73 -0.14
CA VAL A 594 -45.82 14.86 1.30
C VAL A 594 -44.64 13.94 1.60
N VAL A 595 -43.68 14.34 2.45
CA VAL A 595 -42.61 13.42 2.88
C VAL A 595 -43.23 12.37 3.81
N GLU A 596 -43.22 11.09 3.42
CA GLU A 596 -43.67 10.00 4.31
C GLU A 596 -42.58 9.73 5.36
N ASN A 597 -42.99 9.60 6.62
CA ASN A 597 -42.13 9.39 7.78
C ASN A 597 -41.70 7.92 7.86
N THR A 598 -40.40 7.65 8.02
CA THR A 598 -39.85 6.31 8.23
C THR A 598 -39.52 6.13 9.71
N PRO A 599 -39.94 5.04 10.38
CA PRO A 599 -39.58 4.84 11.79
C PRO A 599 -38.05 4.85 11.99
N PRO A 600 -37.57 5.41 13.11
CA PRO A 600 -36.14 5.45 13.39
C PRO A 600 -35.57 4.06 13.59
N ALA A 601 -34.34 3.80 13.14
CA ALA A 601 -33.67 2.51 13.31
C ALA A 601 -32.78 2.49 14.55
N LEU A 602 -33.09 1.65 15.55
CA LEU A 602 -32.37 1.58 16.82
C LEU A 602 -31.25 0.53 16.82
N THR A 603 -30.06 0.91 17.30
CA THR A 603 -28.91 0.03 17.54
C THR A 603 -28.61 -0.05 19.03
N VAL A 604 -28.67 -1.27 19.60
CA VAL A 604 -28.38 -1.55 21.01
C VAL A 604 -27.45 -2.76 21.17
N PRO A 605 -26.68 -2.87 22.27
CA PRO A 605 -25.98 -4.11 22.61
C PRO A 605 -26.97 -5.21 23.05
N SER A 606 -26.63 -6.48 22.83
CA SER A 606 -27.49 -7.61 23.23
C SER A 606 -27.55 -7.84 24.75
N SER A 607 -26.46 -7.56 25.47
CA SER A 607 -26.41 -7.62 26.93
C SER A 607 -25.24 -6.82 27.51
N VAL A 608 -25.35 -6.44 28.78
CA VAL A 608 -24.28 -5.86 29.61
C VAL A 608 -24.23 -6.56 30.98
N SER A 609 -23.17 -6.39 31.76
CA SER A 609 -23.01 -7.02 33.07
C SER A 609 -22.60 -6.02 34.15
N VAL A 610 -23.06 -6.22 35.38
CA VAL A 610 -22.82 -5.33 36.52
C VAL A 610 -22.86 -6.12 37.83
N ASN A 611 -22.15 -5.67 38.88
CA ASN A 611 -22.30 -6.27 40.20
C ASN A 611 -23.53 -5.70 40.92
N ALA A 612 -24.09 -6.48 41.84
CA ALA A 612 -25.23 -6.07 42.63
C ALA A 612 -24.92 -4.81 43.45
N GLY A 613 -25.79 -3.80 43.36
CA GLY A 613 -25.59 -2.49 43.98
C GLY A 613 -24.77 -1.47 43.17
N GLU A 614 -24.18 -1.87 42.05
CA GLU A 614 -23.47 -0.97 41.13
C GLU A 614 -24.36 -0.51 39.97
N SER A 615 -23.90 0.48 39.20
CA SER A 615 -24.60 0.96 37.99
C SER A 615 -23.81 0.61 36.74
N VAL A 616 -24.53 0.36 35.64
CA VAL A 616 -23.96 0.12 34.32
C VAL A 616 -24.62 1.00 33.28
N ASP A 617 -23.82 1.45 32.32
CA ASP A 617 -24.26 2.27 31.20
C ASP A 617 -24.52 1.40 29.96
N ILE A 618 -25.71 1.55 29.39
CA ILE A 618 -26.10 0.96 28.11
C ILE A 618 -26.03 2.05 27.05
N SER A 619 -25.01 2.02 26.20
CA SER A 619 -24.89 2.96 25.07
C SER A 619 -25.72 2.48 23.89
N VAL A 620 -26.57 3.36 23.36
CA VAL A 620 -27.43 3.10 22.20
C VAL A 620 -27.34 4.24 21.19
N SER A 621 -27.60 3.94 19.92
CA SER A 621 -27.70 4.93 18.84
C SER A 621 -28.87 4.61 17.94
N ALA A 622 -29.38 5.61 17.22
CA ALA A 622 -30.43 5.42 16.24
C ALA A 622 -30.22 6.32 15.01
N SER A 623 -30.86 6.02 13.90
CA SER A 623 -30.85 6.89 12.72
C SER A 623 -32.26 7.07 12.17
N ASP A 624 -32.57 8.28 11.73
CA ASP A 624 -33.82 8.61 11.05
C ASP A 624 -33.55 8.89 9.58
N ALA A 625 -34.41 8.40 8.68
CA ALA A 625 -34.19 8.55 7.24
C ALA A 625 -34.55 9.95 6.74
N GLU A 626 -35.44 10.66 7.44
CA GLU A 626 -35.91 12.00 7.11
C GLU A 626 -35.14 13.08 7.89
N GLY A 627 -34.37 12.68 8.89
CA GLY A 627 -33.60 13.57 9.76
C GLY A 627 -34.46 14.18 10.87
N ASP A 628 -35.57 13.54 11.21
CA ASP A 628 -36.46 13.97 12.27
C ASP A 628 -35.83 13.83 13.66
N ALA A 629 -36.32 14.64 14.60
CA ALA A 629 -35.75 14.74 15.93
C ALA A 629 -36.11 13.52 16.78
N LEU A 630 -35.10 12.76 17.18
CA LEU A 630 -35.29 11.53 17.95
C LEU A 630 -35.47 11.79 19.45
N THR A 631 -36.23 10.92 20.10
CA THR A 631 -36.41 10.89 21.55
C THR A 631 -36.26 9.47 22.07
N PHE A 632 -35.34 9.24 23.00
CA PHE A 632 -35.12 7.93 23.62
C PHE A 632 -35.85 7.80 24.96
N THR A 633 -36.39 6.61 25.21
CA THR A 633 -36.97 6.21 26.50
C THR A 633 -36.48 4.81 26.87
N ALA A 634 -36.47 4.50 28.17
CA ALA A 634 -36.11 3.18 28.67
C ALA A 634 -37.11 2.72 29.73
N SER A 635 -37.38 1.41 29.80
CA SER A 635 -38.26 0.83 30.81
C SER A 635 -37.67 0.90 32.22
N GLU A 636 -36.35 1.00 32.32
CA GLU A 636 -35.61 1.09 33.58
C GLU A 636 -34.29 1.86 33.37
N GLY A 637 -33.83 2.53 34.41
CA GLY A 637 -32.63 3.38 34.36
C GLY A 637 -32.91 4.84 33.99
N VAL A 638 -31.86 5.65 33.99
CA VAL A 638 -31.90 7.07 33.63
C VAL A 638 -31.35 7.24 32.23
N VAL A 639 -32.14 7.85 31.34
CA VAL A 639 -31.75 8.10 29.95
C VAL A 639 -31.07 9.47 29.84
N ALA A 640 -29.83 9.48 29.38
CA ALA A 640 -29.08 10.67 29.00
C ALA A 640 -28.88 10.69 27.48
N GLN A 641 -29.74 11.42 26.78
CA GLN A 641 -29.69 11.53 25.33
C GLN A 641 -28.73 12.64 24.86
N ASN A 642 -28.01 12.37 23.78
CA ASN A 642 -27.19 13.33 23.05
C ASN A 642 -27.37 13.13 21.53
N GLY A 643 -28.22 13.96 20.91
CA GLY A 643 -28.57 13.86 19.50
C GLY A 643 -29.21 12.51 19.18
N ASN A 644 -28.60 11.78 18.25
CA ASN A 644 -29.07 10.49 17.75
C ASN A 644 -28.55 9.29 18.58
N SER A 645 -28.00 9.54 19.77
CA SER A 645 -27.53 8.50 20.69
C SER A 645 -28.01 8.77 22.12
N ALA A 646 -28.06 7.73 22.93
CA ALA A 646 -28.36 7.85 24.35
C ALA A 646 -27.53 6.88 25.19
N VAL A 647 -27.32 7.22 26.46
CA VAL A 647 -26.80 6.31 27.48
C VAL A 647 -27.90 6.07 28.51
N ILE A 648 -28.22 4.81 28.74
CA ILE A 648 -29.18 4.39 29.77
C ILE A 648 -28.39 3.85 30.95
N THR A 649 -28.36 4.58 32.06
CA THR A 649 -27.69 4.15 33.29
C THR A 649 -28.66 3.37 34.17
N VAL A 650 -28.37 2.09 34.40
CA VAL A 650 -29.21 1.18 35.19
C VAL A 650 -28.46 0.81 36.47
N THR A 651 -29.07 1.08 37.62
CA THR A 651 -28.52 0.69 38.93
C THR A 651 -29.08 -0.66 39.35
N ALA A 652 -28.22 -1.65 39.48
CA ALA A 652 -28.61 -2.98 39.91
C ALA A 652 -28.98 -2.98 41.40
N PRO A 653 -30.05 -3.69 41.81
CA PRO A 653 -30.40 -3.84 43.20
C PRO A 653 -29.32 -4.63 43.95
N ALA A 654 -29.08 -4.30 45.22
CA ALA A 654 -28.21 -5.10 46.07
C ALA A 654 -28.80 -6.50 46.26
N SER A 655 -27.99 -7.53 46.01
CA SER A 655 -28.40 -8.93 46.08
C SER A 655 -27.17 -9.82 46.28
N ASP A 656 -27.33 -10.91 47.00
CA ASP A 656 -26.36 -11.99 47.17
C ASP A 656 -26.50 -13.09 46.10
N LYS A 657 -27.38 -12.90 45.11
CA LYS A 657 -27.66 -13.84 44.04
C LYS A 657 -27.59 -13.17 42.67
N ASP A 658 -27.12 -13.93 41.68
CA ASP A 658 -27.16 -13.49 40.29
C ASP A 658 -28.61 -13.33 39.83
N SER A 659 -28.86 -12.28 39.04
CA SER A 659 -30.16 -11.98 38.46
C SER A 659 -30.00 -11.28 37.10
N VAL A 660 -31.08 -11.14 36.35
CA VAL A 660 -31.07 -10.44 35.06
C VAL A 660 -32.19 -9.40 35.04
N ILE A 661 -31.84 -8.16 34.72
CA ILE A 661 -32.79 -7.08 34.47
C ILE A 661 -32.97 -6.94 32.96
N SER A 662 -34.22 -6.89 32.48
CA SER A 662 -34.51 -6.68 31.05
C SER A 662 -34.90 -5.23 30.81
N VAL A 663 -34.05 -4.49 30.09
CA VAL A 663 -34.23 -3.06 29.83
C VAL A 663 -34.70 -2.90 28.39
N VAL A 664 -35.94 -2.47 28.21
CA VAL A 664 -36.48 -2.13 26.89
C VAL A 664 -36.13 -0.69 26.59
N VAL A 665 -35.37 -0.46 25.53
CA VAL A 665 -35.05 0.87 25.01
C VAL A 665 -35.93 1.13 23.80
N THR A 666 -36.57 2.29 23.78
CA THR A 666 -37.44 2.73 22.67
C THR A 666 -36.96 4.09 22.18
N VAL A 667 -36.86 4.25 20.87
CA VAL A 667 -36.61 5.54 20.20
C VAL A 667 -37.79 5.90 19.32
N THR A 668 -38.21 7.17 19.35
CA THR A 668 -39.30 7.70 18.52
C THR A 668 -38.90 9.01 17.87
N ASP A 669 -39.37 9.25 16.66
CA ASP A 669 -39.27 10.52 15.91
C ASP A 669 -40.45 11.47 16.22
N GLY A 670 -41.37 11.07 17.10
CA GLY A 670 -42.61 11.78 17.42
C GLY A 670 -43.85 11.31 16.65
N SER A 671 -43.67 10.48 15.62
CA SER A 671 -44.72 9.84 14.83
C SER A 671 -44.71 8.32 15.02
N ASP A 672 -43.57 7.67 14.76
CA ASP A 672 -43.34 6.24 14.86
C ASP A 672 -42.17 5.93 15.81
N ALA A 673 -41.96 4.64 16.13
CA ALA A 673 -40.95 4.23 17.11
C ALA A 673 -40.37 2.85 16.81
N ASP A 674 -39.12 2.64 17.21
CA ASP A 674 -38.44 1.34 17.25
C ASP A 674 -38.00 1.01 18.68
N SER A 675 -37.95 -0.28 19.03
CA SER A 675 -37.61 -0.71 20.38
C SER A 675 -36.83 -2.02 20.41
N ALA A 676 -35.87 -2.11 21.33
CA ALA A 676 -35.06 -3.29 21.54
C ALA A 676 -34.81 -3.56 23.03
N THR A 677 -34.65 -4.83 23.39
CA THR A 677 -34.42 -5.25 24.77
C THR A 677 -32.96 -5.60 25.01
N VAL A 678 -32.36 -4.99 26.03
CA VAL A 678 -31.00 -5.29 26.50
C VAL A 678 -31.08 -6.06 27.82
N ALA A 679 -30.35 -7.18 27.91
CA ALA A 679 -30.23 -7.93 29.16
C ALA A 679 -29.08 -7.37 30.02
N VAL A 680 -29.38 -6.92 31.24
CA VAL A 680 -28.38 -6.52 32.24
C VAL A 680 -28.18 -7.68 33.21
N ASN A 681 -27.06 -8.37 33.09
CA ASN A 681 -26.70 -9.50 33.95
C ASN A 681 -26.11 -8.95 35.26
N VAL A 682 -26.85 -9.09 36.36
CA VAL A 682 -26.45 -8.66 37.69
C VAL A 682 -25.78 -9.82 38.42
N LYS A 683 -24.53 -9.63 38.85
CA LYS A 683 -23.79 -10.61 39.65
C LYS A 683 -23.95 -10.33 41.14
N GLY A 684 -24.39 -11.32 41.93
CA GLY A 684 -24.62 -11.19 43.37
C GLY A 684 -23.32 -10.87 44.15
N ASP A 685 -23.40 -10.03 45.17
CA ASP A 685 -22.27 -9.70 46.06
C ASP A 685 -22.03 -10.85 47.05
N THR A 686 -21.08 -11.73 46.70
CA THR A 686 -20.66 -12.85 47.54
C THR A 686 -19.43 -12.53 48.41
N GLY A 687 -19.23 -11.26 48.81
CA GLY A 687 -18.12 -10.85 49.65
C GLY A 687 -16.76 -10.79 48.92
N PRO A 688 -15.75 -10.16 49.55
CA PRO A 688 -14.60 -9.62 48.82
C PRO A 688 -13.65 -10.70 48.29
N THR A 689 -13.35 -10.59 46.99
CA THR A 689 -12.50 -11.51 46.21
C THR A 689 -11.00 -11.19 46.26
N ASP A 690 -10.54 -10.27 47.11
CA ASP A 690 -9.12 -9.92 47.20
C ASP A 690 -8.41 -10.52 48.41
N SER A 691 -7.24 -11.09 48.15
CA SER A 691 -6.35 -11.69 49.15
C SER A 691 -5.94 -10.67 50.21
N ASN A 692 -6.25 -10.93 51.48
CA ASN A 692 -5.85 -10.10 52.63
C ASN A 692 -4.72 -10.72 53.47
N TRP A 693 -4.15 -11.84 53.01
CA TRP A 693 -2.93 -12.43 53.58
C TRP A 693 -1.68 -11.62 53.20
N ASP A 694 -0.82 -11.35 54.20
CA ASP A 694 0.44 -10.62 54.09
C ASP A 694 1.57 -11.44 54.70
N ALA A 695 2.56 -11.81 53.89
CA ALA A 695 3.73 -12.59 54.29
C ALA A 695 4.53 -11.97 55.45
N ASN A 696 4.46 -10.66 55.65
CA ASN A 696 5.19 -9.93 56.69
C ASN A 696 4.41 -9.78 57.99
N LYS A 697 3.14 -10.19 58.03
CA LYS A 697 2.27 -10.11 59.19
C LYS A 697 2.33 -11.41 60.00
N VAL A 698 2.27 -11.28 61.33
CA VAL A 698 2.17 -12.43 62.25
C VAL A 698 0.69 -12.79 62.40
N TYR A 699 0.40 -14.08 62.30
CA TYR A 699 -0.93 -14.65 62.53
C TYR A 699 -0.86 -15.67 63.68
N ASN A 700 -1.80 -15.58 64.61
CA ASN A 700 -1.93 -16.48 65.75
C ASN A 700 -3.05 -17.51 65.51
N THR A 701 -3.13 -18.54 66.36
CA THR A 701 -4.22 -19.52 66.31
C THR A 701 -5.59 -18.84 66.23
N GLY A 702 -6.38 -19.20 65.22
CA GLY A 702 -7.73 -18.70 64.99
C GLY A 702 -7.80 -17.47 64.09
N ASP A 703 -6.68 -16.84 63.73
CA ASP A 703 -6.68 -15.71 62.79
C ASP A 703 -7.08 -16.17 61.39
N LYS A 704 -7.95 -15.41 60.74
CA LYS A 704 -8.50 -15.71 59.42
C LYS A 704 -7.94 -14.78 58.35
N VAL A 705 -7.65 -15.34 57.19
CA VAL A 705 -7.22 -14.61 55.99
C VAL A 705 -7.92 -15.16 54.76
N ILE A 706 -8.15 -14.31 53.77
CA ILE A 706 -8.55 -14.70 52.43
C ILE A 706 -7.29 -14.71 51.58
N HIS A 707 -7.04 -15.79 50.86
CA HIS A 707 -5.94 -15.90 49.91
C HIS A 707 -6.42 -16.61 48.64
N ASN A 708 -6.24 -15.98 47.48
CA ASN A 708 -6.77 -16.45 46.19
C ASN A 708 -8.28 -16.79 46.24
N GLY A 709 -9.08 -15.94 46.91
CA GLY A 709 -10.53 -16.09 47.03
C GLY A 709 -11.01 -17.14 48.03
N VAL A 710 -10.12 -17.76 48.81
CA VAL A 710 -10.46 -18.81 49.79
C VAL A 710 -10.09 -18.35 51.21
N GLU A 711 -10.99 -18.54 52.17
CA GLU A 711 -10.72 -18.25 53.59
C GLU A 711 -9.90 -19.38 54.23
N PHE A 712 -8.85 -19.01 54.96
CA PHE A 712 -8.00 -19.89 55.74
C PHE A 712 -7.93 -19.42 57.19
N THR A 713 -7.91 -20.37 58.12
CA THR A 713 -7.71 -20.13 59.56
C THR A 713 -6.34 -20.64 59.99
N ALA A 714 -5.54 -19.81 60.66
CA ALA A 714 -4.26 -20.23 61.22
C ALA A 714 -4.47 -21.22 62.38
N LYS A 715 -3.87 -22.40 62.30
CA LYS A 715 -3.97 -23.46 63.33
C LYS A 715 -3.06 -23.16 64.52
N TRP A 716 -1.94 -22.50 64.27
CA TRP A 716 -1.00 -22.01 65.28
C TRP A 716 -0.23 -20.80 64.76
N TRP A 717 0.65 -20.24 65.60
CA TRP A 717 1.47 -19.09 65.27
C TRP A 717 2.22 -19.29 63.94
N THR A 718 2.13 -18.32 63.03
CA THR A 718 2.87 -18.31 61.76
C THR A 718 3.21 -16.90 61.29
N LYS A 719 4.29 -16.80 60.50
CA LYS A 719 4.70 -15.59 59.78
C LYS A 719 5.41 -16.02 58.49
N GLY A 720 4.92 -15.55 57.34
CA GLY A 720 5.53 -15.81 56.03
C GLY A 720 5.18 -17.15 55.38
N GLU A 721 4.49 -18.07 56.06
CA GLU A 721 4.01 -19.31 55.45
C GLU A 721 2.68 -19.07 54.70
N GLU A 722 2.60 -19.47 53.43
CA GLU A 722 1.49 -19.13 52.52
C GLU A 722 0.25 -20.04 52.72
N PRO A 723 -0.97 -19.48 52.86
CA PRO A 723 -2.21 -20.24 52.92
C PRO A 723 -2.42 -21.11 51.67
N GLY A 724 -2.87 -22.35 51.88
CA GLY A 724 -3.02 -23.35 50.81
C GLY A 724 -1.75 -24.15 50.47
N LYS A 725 -0.56 -23.73 50.94
CA LYS A 725 0.71 -24.48 50.76
C LYS A 725 1.28 -25.06 52.05
N ALA A 726 1.13 -24.36 53.18
CA ALA A 726 1.65 -24.78 54.47
C ALA A 726 0.54 -25.34 55.38
N SER A 727 0.85 -26.41 56.11
CA SER A 727 -0.10 -27.10 57.01
C SER A 727 -0.54 -26.29 58.22
N VAL A 728 0.07 -25.11 58.44
CA VAL A 728 -0.31 -24.16 59.49
C VAL A 728 -1.65 -23.47 59.18
N TRP A 729 -2.12 -23.52 57.94
CA TRP A 729 -3.40 -22.95 57.51
C TRP A 729 -4.43 -24.06 57.30
N GLU A 730 -5.62 -23.87 57.86
CA GLU A 730 -6.79 -24.71 57.63
C GLU A 730 -7.75 -23.99 56.70
N GLU A 731 -7.99 -24.57 55.53
CA GLU A 731 -8.99 -24.08 54.57
C GLU A 731 -10.37 -24.15 55.22
N PHE A 732 -11.13 -23.05 55.16
CA PHE A 732 -12.52 -23.07 55.55
C PHE A 732 -13.33 -23.76 54.44
N ASP A 733 -13.80 -24.97 54.75
CA ASP A 733 -14.68 -25.75 53.89
C ASP A 733 -16.09 -25.71 54.48
N ASP A 734 -16.99 -24.96 53.84
CA ASP A 734 -18.40 -24.89 54.23
C ASP A 734 -19.24 -26.04 53.66
N GLY A 735 -18.59 -27.01 52.99
CA GLY A 735 -19.24 -28.15 52.35
C GLY A 735 -19.90 -27.80 51.01
N SER A 736 -19.68 -26.59 50.48
CA SER A 736 -20.15 -26.20 49.16
C SER A 736 -19.29 -26.80 48.04
N LEU A 737 -19.91 -26.99 46.88
CA LEU A 737 -19.30 -27.62 45.72
C LEU A 737 -18.41 -26.61 44.99
N ASN A 738 -17.10 -26.68 45.23
CA ASN A 738 -16.11 -25.71 44.75
C ASN A 738 -15.57 -26.03 43.34
N GLU A 739 -15.10 -25.00 42.61
CA GLU A 739 -14.45 -25.17 41.30
C GLU A 739 -13.13 -25.97 41.39
N TRP A 740 -12.82 -26.73 40.35
CA TRP A 740 -11.66 -27.61 40.32
C TRP A 740 -10.36 -26.82 40.37
N ARG A 741 -9.45 -27.26 41.25
CA ARG A 741 -8.17 -26.62 41.49
C ARG A 741 -7.04 -27.61 41.28
N SER A 742 -6.07 -27.25 40.45
CA SER A 742 -4.93 -28.11 40.12
C SER A 742 -3.99 -28.36 41.31
N ASP A 743 -4.01 -27.49 42.31
CA ASP A 743 -3.16 -27.57 43.51
C ASP A 743 -3.83 -28.30 44.69
N LYS A 744 -5.12 -28.62 44.61
CA LYS A 744 -5.89 -29.33 45.64
C LYS A 744 -5.80 -30.84 45.45
N VAL A 745 -5.69 -31.56 46.56
CA VAL A 745 -5.79 -33.03 46.60
C VAL A 745 -7.26 -33.40 46.69
N TYR A 746 -7.69 -34.32 45.83
CA TYR A 746 -9.02 -34.92 45.86
C TYR A 746 -8.89 -36.41 46.10
N THR A 747 -9.77 -36.97 46.90
CA THR A 747 -9.84 -38.38 47.25
C THR A 747 -11.10 -39.01 46.68
N GLY A 748 -11.14 -40.35 46.60
CA GLY A 748 -12.26 -41.07 45.99
C GLY A 748 -13.58 -40.74 46.69
N GLY A 749 -14.48 -40.03 45.99
CA GLY A 749 -15.73 -39.52 46.54
C GLY A 749 -15.90 -38.01 46.46
N ASP A 750 -14.81 -37.25 46.43
CA ASP A 750 -14.84 -35.78 46.45
C ASP A 750 -15.43 -35.22 45.17
N GLN A 751 -16.18 -34.11 45.28
CA GLN A 751 -16.85 -33.46 44.16
C GLN A 751 -16.35 -32.04 43.93
N THR A 752 -16.35 -31.60 42.67
CA THR A 752 -15.90 -30.27 42.26
C THR A 752 -16.57 -29.87 40.93
N THR A 753 -16.60 -28.59 40.59
CA THR A 753 -17.15 -28.09 39.33
C THR A 753 -16.02 -27.71 38.34
N TYR A 754 -16.20 -27.98 37.05
CA TYR A 754 -15.26 -27.56 35.99
C TYR A 754 -16.03 -27.34 34.69
N GLN A 755 -15.85 -26.17 34.05
CA GLN A 755 -16.58 -25.77 32.84
C GLN A 755 -18.10 -25.95 32.95
N GLY A 756 -18.67 -25.55 34.10
CA GLY A 756 -20.11 -25.63 34.36
C GLY A 756 -20.66 -27.03 34.64
N SER A 757 -19.80 -28.06 34.76
CA SER A 757 -20.21 -29.44 35.04
C SER A 757 -19.62 -29.96 36.35
N THR A 758 -20.35 -30.83 37.05
CA THR A 758 -19.91 -31.44 38.31
C THR A 758 -19.17 -32.74 38.06
N TYR A 759 -18.01 -32.90 38.69
CA TYR A 759 -17.17 -34.09 38.60
C TYR A 759 -16.90 -34.68 39.98
N LYS A 760 -16.87 -36.00 40.06
CA LYS A 760 -16.53 -36.77 41.24
C LYS A 760 -15.22 -37.53 41.04
N ALA A 761 -14.28 -37.40 41.96
CA ALA A 761 -13.02 -38.14 41.93
C ALA A 761 -13.28 -39.64 42.15
N LYS A 762 -12.82 -40.48 41.23
CA LYS A 762 -12.93 -41.96 41.31
C LYS A 762 -11.91 -42.56 42.29
N TRP A 763 -10.76 -41.91 42.43
CA TRP A 763 -9.67 -42.24 43.35
C TRP A 763 -8.84 -40.98 43.63
N TRP A 764 -7.77 -41.12 44.42
CA TRP A 764 -6.89 -40.01 44.76
C TRP A 764 -6.31 -39.32 43.50
N THR A 765 -6.38 -37.99 43.43
CA THR A 765 -5.79 -37.20 42.34
C THR A 765 -5.36 -35.81 42.83
N LYS A 766 -4.33 -35.25 42.20
CA LYS A 766 -3.86 -33.88 42.38
C LYS A 766 -3.33 -33.38 41.04
N GLY A 767 -3.88 -32.29 40.52
CA GLY A 767 -3.43 -31.67 39.27
C GLY A 767 -3.99 -32.27 37.97
N ASP A 768 -4.66 -33.43 38.01
CA ASP A 768 -5.31 -33.99 36.82
C ASP A 768 -6.62 -33.25 36.52
N MET A 769 -6.79 -32.74 35.31
CA MET A 769 -7.94 -31.94 34.90
C MET A 769 -9.20 -32.79 34.66
N PRO A 770 -10.40 -32.38 35.12
CA PRO A 770 -11.66 -33.03 34.78
C PRO A 770 -11.98 -32.97 33.28
N GLY A 771 -12.68 -33.97 32.74
CA GLY A 771 -13.11 -34.02 31.33
C GLY A 771 -12.33 -35.00 30.44
N SER A 772 -11.22 -35.58 30.90
CA SER A 772 -10.52 -36.64 30.16
C SER A 772 -11.27 -37.99 30.26
N ALA A 773 -11.54 -38.63 29.11
CA ALA A 773 -12.28 -39.89 29.03
C ALA A 773 -11.68 -41.04 29.88
N ASN A 774 -10.36 -41.02 30.08
CA ASN A 774 -9.63 -42.01 30.89
C ASN A 774 -9.04 -41.44 32.19
N GLY A 775 -9.44 -40.22 32.59
CA GLY A 775 -8.90 -39.52 33.75
C GLY A 775 -9.49 -39.98 35.10
N PRO A 776 -9.01 -39.44 36.23
CA PRO A 776 -9.49 -39.80 37.58
C PRO A 776 -10.88 -39.26 37.91
N TRP A 777 -11.47 -38.45 37.04
CA TRP A 777 -12.77 -37.80 37.25
C TRP A 777 -13.91 -38.54 36.56
N ALA A 778 -15.07 -38.58 37.21
CA ALA A 778 -16.34 -39.02 36.65
C ALA A 778 -17.32 -37.86 36.62
N LEU A 779 -17.85 -37.53 35.44
CA LEU A 779 -18.96 -36.57 35.33
C LEU A 779 -20.17 -37.08 36.14
N GLN A 780 -20.84 -36.20 36.86
CA GLN A 780 -22.00 -36.53 37.71
C GLN A 780 -23.32 -36.10 37.09
#